data_AF-A0A7S0DYA8-F1
#
_entry.id   AF-A0A7S0DYA8-F1
#
_cell.length_a   1.000
_cell.length_b   1.000
_cell.length_c   1.000
_cell.angle_alpha   90.00
_cell.angle_beta   90.00
_cell.angle_gamma   90.00
#
_symmetry.space_group_name_H-M   'P 1'
#
loop_
_entity.id
_entity.type
_entity.pdbx_description
1 polymer ?
#
loop_
_entity_poly.entity_id
_entity_poly.type
_entity_poly.pdbx_seq_one_letter_code
_entity_poly.pdbx_strand_id
1 'polypeptide(L)'
;WGSRIPGWSYTGQDLNAEFATLLIPTIDSVRSEYNMELSVAKGRPVLLVGGPGTAKTSIILSVLGKQDPTTTGFKKLSFSSATTPVIFQRTIEGCVEKRQGRTFGPPGGKKMVIFIDDVSMPEINTWGDQITLEIMRQLIEYKGLYNLDKAGEWKSVIDLLFLSAMLHPGGGKNDIPNRAKRHFHVMNVTLPSVASINQIFGSMLGAKFDPKASDRVESVWSASEKLVGITIDIWNKTKTKMLPTPAKFHYIFNLRDLSRVFQGIFTAPSPEIVNTEEKLVTLWKHECERVFADRLVDHKDKGWFDDALKKVLDDNFSAATAEAVSQSKGYFVNFLREAPLDEETGELGEAPNVYEYSEDLTGMRSIAAGYMGRFNESFKLLRMDLVLFHDALEHVMRITRLFSLSRGSALLVGVGGSGKQSLTRLCSYINSSHCFQITITKLYSDANLLEDFKPLYRRAGVQGKGVVFLMTDKEIKREGFLEYINIFLNTGELPNLFPRDELDAIIGEMGPVYEGVFKGSEPTQDDLWAFFIDRVRSNLHMALCFSPVGPKFRSRAQAFPGLINGCTIDWFMPWPEKALSDVATSIIGNFDRLKGDADVKDKLIRHMASVHDQMTLACGEYFEKYRRNVYVTPKSYLGFLGEYKTVYVRKLEHIETLANNINTGLEKLMEAAQDVEKMKGELKDKEKTLVVAQEKSAVLLQEITASTAKAEKKKAEVQQVKDTLSGEAEVIAQQKDTVERDLEAAKPMLDEADNAVKQITPKDIGLLKAFKSPPTMVKTVFDVVLILFSKEIVPTVAEEIETKTGKRLQLKASWGGAMGMMADIGFLPSIAAFDRDTTNDETVELLHPYMSLPDFTAEDAKKVASALAGLCTWARAMALYVDIAKVVKPKMESLRVAEGKLKSANSKLAKAQSELDTVAAELG
;
A
#
# COMPACT_ATOMS: atom_id res chain seq x y z
N TRP A 1 -47.73 -22.57 -28.45
CA TRP A 1 -46.90 -22.28 -27.25
C TRP A 1 -47.39 -21.08 -26.47
N GLY A 2 -47.82 -19.97 -27.11
CA GLY A 2 -48.39 -18.81 -26.40
C GLY A 2 -49.56 -19.13 -25.45
N SER A 3 -50.41 -20.11 -25.79
CA SER A 3 -51.49 -20.60 -24.92
C SER A 3 -51.05 -21.52 -23.77
N ARG A 4 -49.76 -21.88 -23.70
CA ARG A 4 -49.18 -22.77 -22.68
C ARG A 4 -48.28 -22.02 -21.70
N ILE A 5 -48.22 -20.69 -21.79
CA ILE A 5 -47.47 -19.88 -20.82
C ILE A 5 -48.31 -19.80 -19.54
N PRO A 6 -47.78 -20.20 -18.38
CA PRO A 6 -48.44 -19.96 -17.10
C PRO A 6 -48.65 -18.47 -16.89
N GLY A 7 -49.83 -18.06 -16.42
CA GLY A 7 -50.03 -16.68 -15.96
C GLY A 7 -49.11 -16.41 -14.77
N TRP A 8 -48.31 -15.34 -14.83
CA TRP A 8 -47.52 -14.89 -13.69
C TRP A 8 -48.29 -13.79 -12.95
N SER A 9 -48.49 -13.98 -11.65
CA SER A 9 -49.11 -12.99 -10.77
C SER A 9 -48.22 -12.74 -9.56
N TYR A 10 -48.03 -11.48 -9.22
CA TYR A 10 -47.28 -11.09 -8.04
C TYR A 10 -48.05 -11.45 -6.76
N THR A 11 -47.41 -12.20 -5.85
CA THR A 11 -48.00 -12.71 -4.61
C THR A 11 -47.84 -11.79 -3.40
N GLY A 12 -47.24 -10.60 -3.57
CA GLY A 12 -47.10 -9.60 -2.50
C GLY A 12 -45.86 -9.72 -1.61
N GLN A 13 -44.93 -10.64 -1.90
CA GLN A 13 -43.65 -10.81 -1.19
C GLN A 13 -42.57 -9.83 -1.69
N ASP A 14 -41.55 -9.53 -0.87
CA ASP A 14 -40.49 -8.57 -1.21
C ASP A 14 -39.76 -8.93 -2.53
N LEU A 15 -40.14 -8.26 -3.62
CA LEU A 15 -39.56 -8.43 -4.96
C LEU A 15 -38.04 -8.27 -4.98
N ASN A 16 -37.47 -7.48 -4.06
CA ASN A 16 -36.02 -7.25 -4.02
C ASN A 16 -35.28 -8.51 -3.54
N ALA A 17 -35.81 -9.18 -2.51
CA ALA A 17 -35.24 -10.41 -1.98
C ALA A 17 -35.37 -11.59 -2.96
N GLU A 18 -36.46 -11.64 -3.75
CA GLU A 18 -36.74 -12.73 -4.69
C GLU A 18 -36.25 -12.48 -6.12
N PHE A 19 -35.82 -11.27 -6.49
CA PHE A 19 -35.48 -10.95 -7.88
C PHE A 19 -34.42 -11.89 -8.47
N ALA A 20 -33.45 -12.31 -7.66
CA ALA A 20 -32.36 -13.18 -8.10
C ALA A 20 -32.75 -14.67 -8.26
N THR A 21 -33.90 -15.08 -7.71
CA THR A 21 -34.44 -16.44 -7.74
C THR A 21 -35.66 -16.56 -8.66
N LEU A 22 -36.31 -15.43 -8.97
CA LEU A 22 -37.55 -15.41 -9.76
C LEU A 22 -37.29 -15.71 -11.25
N LEU A 23 -37.92 -16.77 -11.75
CA LEU A 23 -37.87 -17.19 -13.14
C LEU A 23 -39.26 -17.04 -13.76
N ILE A 24 -39.45 -16.06 -14.64
CA ILE A 24 -40.70 -15.91 -15.39
C ILE A 24 -40.63 -16.80 -16.64
N PRO A 25 -41.56 -17.76 -16.82
CA PRO A 25 -41.61 -18.61 -18.01
C PRO A 25 -41.88 -17.79 -19.26
N THR A 26 -41.12 -18.06 -20.33
CA THR A 26 -41.32 -17.45 -21.65
C THR A 26 -41.73 -18.51 -22.67
N ILE A 27 -42.22 -18.08 -23.84
CA ILE A 27 -42.54 -18.98 -24.96
C ILE A 27 -41.34 -19.88 -25.31
N ASP A 28 -40.14 -19.29 -25.38
CA ASP A 28 -38.92 -20.00 -25.72
C ASP A 28 -38.48 -20.96 -24.60
N SER A 29 -38.61 -20.57 -23.33
CA SER A 29 -38.27 -21.45 -22.21
C SER A 29 -39.20 -22.66 -22.17
N VAL A 30 -40.52 -22.46 -22.25
CA VAL A 30 -41.52 -23.55 -22.23
C VAL A 30 -41.28 -24.53 -23.39
N ARG A 31 -40.93 -24.04 -24.59
CA ARG A 31 -40.61 -24.90 -25.74
C ARG A 31 -39.34 -25.72 -25.51
N SER A 32 -38.28 -25.11 -24.99
CA SER A 32 -37.03 -25.80 -24.71
C SER A 32 -37.15 -26.79 -23.55
N GLU A 33 -37.89 -26.41 -22.49
CA GLU A 33 -38.22 -27.29 -21.37
C GLU A 33 -38.95 -28.55 -21.85
N TYR A 34 -39.99 -28.40 -22.67
CA TYR A 34 -40.74 -29.55 -23.21
C TYR A 34 -39.86 -30.52 -24.00
N ASN A 35 -39.00 -30.01 -24.89
CA ASN A 35 -38.09 -30.86 -25.67
C ASN A 35 -37.04 -31.57 -24.78
N MET A 36 -36.59 -30.89 -23.72
CA MET A 36 -35.64 -31.44 -22.78
C MET A 36 -36.30 -32.51 -21.89
N GLU A 37 -37.52 -32.27 -21.40
CA GLU A 37 -38.34 -33.23 -20.64
C GLU A 37 -38.54 -34.53 -21.43
N LEU A 38 -38.83 -34.45 -22.74
CA LEU A 38 -38.94 -35.63 -23.61
C LEU A 38 -37.63 -36.44 -23.70
N SER A 39 -36.49 -35.76 -23.65
CA SER A 39 -35.16 -36.40 -23.71
C SER A 39 -34.79 -37.02 -22.36
N VAL A 40 -35.08 -36.32 -21.26
CA VAL A 40 -34.88 -36.78 -19.89
C VAL A 40 -35.74 -38.01 -19.60
N ALA A 41 -37.01 -38.02 -20.03
CA ALA A 41 -37.90 -39.17 -19.88
C ALA A 41 -37.36 -40.44 -20.56
N LYS A 42 -36.59 -40.30 -21.65
CA LYS A 42 -35.92 -41.41 -22.35
C LYS A 42 -34.52 -41.72 -21.81
N GLY A 43 -34.06 -41.02 -20.77
CA GLY A 43 -32.72 -41.18 -20.20
C GLY A 43 -31.60 -40.79 -21.17
N ARG A 44 -31.84 -39.86 -22.10
CA ARG A 44 -30.83 -39.39 -23.07
C ARG A 44 -30.17 -38.09 -22.59
N PRO A 45 -28.83 -37.99 -22.63
CA PRO A 45 -28.13 -36.75 -22.31
C PRO A 45 -28.52 -35.60 -23.25
N VAL A 46 -28.55 -34.37 -22.73
CA VAL A 46 -28.90 -33.15 -23.50
C VAL A 46 -27.79 -32.11 -23.39
N LEU A 47 -27.49 -31.44 -24.50
CA LEU A 47 -26.55 -30.32 -24.56
C LEU A 47 -27.26 -29.07 -25.11
N LEU A 48 -27.37 -28.03 -24.28
CA LEU A 48 -27.85 -26.72 -24.70
C LEU A 48 -26.69 -25.86 -25.19
N VAL A 49 -26.77 -25.36 -26.42
CA VAL A 49 -25.79 -24.44 -27.01
C VAL A 49 -26.45 -23.09 -27.20
N GLY A 50 -25.78 -22.00 -26.85
CA GLY A 50 -26.39 -20.66 -26.96
C GLY A 50 -25.44 -19.53 -26.58
N GLY A 51 -25.80 -18.30 -26.90
CA GLY A 51 -25.03 -17.11 -26.52
C GLY A 51 -24.91 -16.95 -24.99
N PRO A 52 -23.98 -16.12 -24.49
CA PRO A 52 -23.91 -15.80 -23.07
C PRO A 52 -25.23 -15.12 -22.63
N GLY A 53 -25.78 -15.55 -21.49
CA GLY A 53 -27.02 -14.99 -20.94
C GLY A 53 -28.31 -15.42 -21.63
N THR A 54 -28.32 -16.40 -22.54
CA THR A 54 -29.55 -16.89 -23.22
C THR A 54 -30.44 -17.82 -22.35
N ALA A 55 -30.44 -17.66 -21.02
CA ALA A 55 -31.24 -18.46 -20.09
C ALA A 55 -31.02 -20.00 -20.10
N LYS A 56 -29.93 -20.51 -20.67
CA LYS A 56 -29.62 -21.97 -20.69
C LYS A 56 -29.66 -22.62 -19.31
N THR A 57 -28.91 -22.05 -18.36
CA THR A 57 -28.84 -22.51 -16.98
C THR A 57 -30.22 -22.46 -16.31
N SER A 58 -31.00 -21.40 -16.54
CA SER A 58 -32.34 -21.23 -15.99
C SER A 58 -33.32 -22.29 -16.52
N ILE A 59 -33.28 -22.59 -17.82
CA ILE A 59 -34.11 -23.64 -18.45
C ILE A 59 -33.78 -25.01 -17.84
N ILE A 60 -32.50 -25.32 -17.68
CA ILE A 60 -32.08 -26.61 -17.10
C ILE A 60 -32.54 -26.71 -15.64
N LEU A 61 -32.31 -25.68 -14.84
CA LEU A 61 -32.74 -25.67 -13.44
C LEU A 61 -34.26 -25.75 -13.29
N SER A 62 -35.03 -25.12 -14.19
CA SER A 62 -36.50 -25.24 -14.19
C SER A 62 -36.96 -26.69 -14.41
N VAL A 63 -36.39 -27.40 -15.39
CA VAL A 63 -36.75 -28.82 -15.62
C VAL A 63 -36.29 -29.72 -14.49
N LEU A 64 -35.15 -29.43 -13.86
CA LEU A 64 -34.67 -30.16 -12.69
C LEU A 64 -35.61 -29.96 -11.50
N GLY A 65 -36.10 -28.74 -11.27
CA GLY A 65 -37.06 -28.44 -10.19
C GLY A 65 -38.44 -29.07 -10.38
N LYS A 66 -38.82 -29.46 -11.62
CA LYS A 66 -40.05 -30.22 -11.89
C LYS A 66 -39.92 -31.73 -11.67
N GLN A 67 -38.69 -32.25 -11.50
CA GLN A 67 -38.51 -33.68 -11.22
C GLN A 67 -38.94 -34.00 -9.80
N ASP A 68 -39.43 -35.22 -9.58
CA ASP A 68 -39.81 -35.69 -8.26
C ASP A 68 -38.55 -35.93 -7.38
N PRO A 69 -38.35 -35.17 -6.29
CA PRO A 69 -37.17 -35.28 -5.43
C PRO A 69 -37.02 -36.65 -4.76
N THR A 70 -38.12 -37.40 -4.63
CA THR A 70 -38.10 -38.74 -4.02
C THR A 70 -37.48 -39.78 -4.94
N THR A 71 -37.60 -39.60 -6.26
CA THR A 71 -37.12 -40.55 -7.27
C THR A 71 -35.83 -40.08 -7.96
N THR A 72 -35.65 -38.77 -8.09
CA THR A 72 -34.58 -38.16 -8.89
C THR A 72 -33.91 -37.02 -8.13
N GLY A 73 -32.64 -37.20 -7.79
CA GLY A 73 -31.78 -36.10 -7.30
C GLY A 73 -31.10 -35.37 -8.46
N PHE A 74 -30.52 -34.21 -8.20
CA PHE A 74 -29.67 -33.54 -9.17
C PHE A 74 -28.46 -32.89 -8.53
N LYS A 75 -27.36 -32.77 -9.28
CA LYS A 75 -26.16 -32.04 -8.88
C LYS A 75 -25.75 -31.06 -9.97
N LYS A 76 -25.50 -29.81 -9.59
CA LYS A 76 -24.96 -28.77 -10.47
C LYS A 76 -23.43 -28.72 -10.37
N LEU A 77 -22.78 -28.69 -11.53
CA LEU A 77 -21.34 -28.56 -11.72
C LEU A 77 -21.07 -27.45 -12.74
N SER A 78 -19.96 -26.74 -12.58
CA SER A 78 -19.49 -25.74 -13.56
C SER A 78 -18.07 -26.10 -13.94
N PHE A 79 -17.77 -26.19 -15.23
CA PHE A 79 -16.39 -26.35 -15.68
C PHE A 79 -15.69 -25.00 -15.81
N SER A 80 -14.39 -25.02 -15.54
CA SER A 80 -13.46 -23.91 -15.75
C SER A 80 -12.25 -24.41 -16.54
N SER A 81 -11.37 -23.50 -16.97
CA SER A 81 -10.10 -23.90 -17.60
C SER A 81 -9.21 -24.73 -16.66
N ALA A 82 -9.35 -24.57 -15.35
CA ALA A 82 -8.56 -25.28 -14.35
C ALA A 82 -9.18 -26.62 -13.91
N THR A 83 -10.39 -26.95 -14.38
CA THR A 83 -11.08 -28.18 -13.98
C THR A 83 -10.40 -29.41 -14.56
N THR A 84 -9.69 -30.14 -13.70
CA THR A 84 -8.95 -31.35 -14.06
C THR A 84 -9.82 -32.62 -14.02
N PRO A 85 -9.40 -33.72 -14.67
CA PRO A 85 -10.08 -35.01 -14.58
C PRO A 85 -10.25 -35.51 -13.13
N VAL A 86 -9.27 -35.22 -12.26
CA VAL A 86 -9.31 -35.60 -10.84
C VAL A 86 -10.39 -34.84 -10.09
N ILE A 87 -10.55 -33.53 -10.35
CA ILE A 87 -11.62 -32.72 -9.75
C ILE A 87 -12.99 -33.25 -10.18
N PHE A 88 -13.16 -33.55 -11.47
CA PHE A 88 -14.40 -34.13 -11.97
C PHE A 88 -14.70 -35.49 -11.32
N GLN A 89 -13.72 -36.41 -11.30
CA GLN A 89 -13.88 -37.73 -10.65
C GLN A 89 -14.30 -37.59 -9.18
N ARG A 90 -13.58 -36.78 -8.39
CA ARG A 90 -13.88 -36.57 -6.97
C ARG A 90 -15.27 -35.99 -6.75
N THR A 91 -15.72 -35.12 -7.64
CA THR A 91 -17.05 -34.52 -7.53
C THR A 91 -18.15 -35.54 -7.82
N ILE A 92 -17.97 -36.39 -8.82
CA ILE A 92 -18.90 -37.51 -9.07
C ILE A 92 -18.90 -38.50 -7.91
N GLU A 93 -17.73 -38.84 -7.37
CA GLU A 93 -17.58 -39.73 -6.21
C GLU A 93 -18.27 -39.17 -4.96
N GLY A 94 -18.27 -37.85 -4.75
CA GLY A 94 -19.01 -37.22 -3.66
C GLY A 94 -20.53 -37.32 -3.79
N CYS A 95 -21.04 -37.57 -5.00
CA CYS A 95 -22.48 -37.66 -5.28
C CYS A 95 -23.02 -39.09 -5.29
N VAL A 96 -22.16 -40.10 -5.21
CA VAL A 96 -22.55 -41.52 -5.32
C VAL A 96 -22.06 -42.31 -4.11
N GLU A 97 -22.84 -43.33 -3.73
CA GLU A 97 -22.52 -44.24 -2.65
C GLU A 97 -22.33 -45.65 -3.18
N LYS A 98 -21.54 -46.42 -2.43
CA LYS A 98 -21.26 -47.81 -2.78
C LYS A 98 -22.52 -48.64 -2.52
N ARG A 99 -23.07 -49.26 -3.57
CA ARG A 99 -24.21 -50.19 -3.45
C ARG A 99 -23.75 -51.61 -3.17
N GLN A 100 -23.07 -52.23 -4.14
CA GLN A 100 -22.58 -53.61 -4.04
C GLN A 100 -21.30 -53.79 -4.85
N GLY A 101 -20.32 -54.50 -4.29
CA GLY A 101 -19.06 -54.82 -4.98
C GLY A 101 -18.31 -53.57 -5.42
N ARG A 102 -18.18 -53.37 -6.74
CA ARG A 102 -17.54 -52.20 -7.39
C ARG A 102 -18.57 -51.26 -8.04
N THR A 103 -19.84 -51.42 -7.70
CA THR A 103 -20.97 -50.64 -8.25
C THR A 103 -21.35 -49.52 -7.29
N PHE A 104 -21.37 -48.32 -7.83
CA PHE A 104 -21.73 -47.07 -7.18
C PHE A 104 -22.98 -46.51 -7.84
N GLY A 105 -23.80 -45.82 -7.07
CA GLY A 105 -24.95 -45.11 -7.58
C GLY A 105 -25.43 -44.07 -6.58
N PRO A 106 -26.40 -43.23 -6.94
CA PRO A 106 -26.93 -42.23 -6.04
C PRO A 106 -27.49 -42.84 -4.74
N PRO A 107 -27.43 -42.08 -3.63
CA PRO A 107 -27.99 -42.49 -2.34
C PRO A 107 -29.46 -42.91 -2.46
N GLY A 108 -29.87 -43.90 -1.66
CA GLY A 108 -31.28 -44.32 -1.59
C GLY A 108 -31.85 -44.97 -2.85
N GLY A 109 -31.00 -45.38 -3.81
CA GLY A 109 -31.48 -46.04 -5.04
C GLY A 109 -32.07 -45.10 -6.09
N LYS A 110 -32.02 -43.78 -5.87
CA LYS A 110 -32.55 -42.75 -6.77
C LYS A 110 -31.78 -42.69 -8.09
N LYS A 111 -32.40 -42.08 -9.11
CA LYS A 111 -31.68 -41.57 -10.28
C LYS A 111 -31.06 -40.22 -9.95
N MET A 112 -29.96 -39.86 -10.60
CA MET A 112 -29.35 -38.55 -10.44
C MET A 112 -29.06 -37.88 -11.76
N VAL A 113 -29.49 -36.63 -11.88
CA VAL A 113 -29.18 -35.79 -13.04
C VAL A 113 -28.01 -34.87 -12.71
N ILE A 114 -26.91 -35.04 -13.42
CA ILE A 114 -25.72 -34.20 -13.32
C ILE A 114 -25.84 -33.10 -14.38
N PHE A 115 -25.96 -31.87 -13.92
CA PHE A 115 -25.92 -30.70 -14.77
C PHE A 115 -24.50 -30.11 -14.81
N ILE A 116 -23.91 -30.01 -16.00
CA ILE A 116 -22.59 -29.41 -16.24
C ILE A 116 -22.76 -28.11 -17.02
N ASP A 117 -22.50 -26.98 -16.38
CA ASP A 117 -22.44 -25.67 -17.04
C ASP A 117 -21.05 -25.43 -17.64
N ASP A 118 -21.02 -24.70 -18.76
CA ASP A 118 -19.81 -24.36 -19.52
C ASP A 118 -18.90 -25.56 -19.89
N VAL A 119 -19.49 -26.66 -20.38
CA VAL A 119 -18.77 -27.93 -20.65
C VAL A 119 -17.57 -27.80 -21.60
N SER A 120 -17.49 -26.75 -22.41
CA SER A 120 -16.39 -26.49 -23.35
C SER A 120 -15.15 -25.84 -22.73
N MET A 121 -15.22 -25.37 -21.48
CA MET A 121 -14.15 -24.60 -20.84
C MET A 121 -12.86 -25.34 -20.45
N PRO A 122 -12.84 -26.66 -20.13
CA PRO A 122 -11.62 -27.33 -19.70
C PRO A 122 -10.44 -27.11 -20.67
N GLU A 123 -9.23 -27.02 -20.13
CA GLU A 123 -8.02 -26.73 -20.92
C GLU A 123 -7.81 -27.77 -22.03
N ILE A 124 -7.43 -27.26 -23.20
CA ILE A 124 -7.00 -28.05 -24.35
C ILE A 124 -5.50 -28.26 -24.21
N ASN A 125 -5.05 -29.51 -24.17
CA ASN A 125 -3.63 -29.82 -24.10
C ASN A 125 -2.89 -29.43 -25.40
N THR A 126 -1.57 -29.54 -25.41
CA THR A 126 -0.75 -29.22 -26.61
C THR A 126 -1.07 -30.08 -27.84
N TRP A 127 -1.73 -31.23 -27.65
CA TRP A 127 -2.16 -32.13 -28.73
C TRP A 127 -3.55 -31.80 -29.27
N GLY A 128 -4.28 -30.86 -28.66
CA GLY A 128 -5.63 -30.48 -29.07
C GLY A 128 -6.75 -31.24 -28.36
N ASP A 129 -6.44 -32.08 -27.36
CA ASP A 129 -7.42 -32.88 -26.63
C ASP A 129 -7.83 -32.25 -25.30
N GLN A 130 -9.11 -32.40 -24.95
CA GLN A 130 -9.67 -32.01 -23.64
C GLN A 130 -9.78 -33.24 -22.74
N ILE A 131 -8.75 -33.50 -21.93
CA ILE A 131 -8.65 -34.71 -21.09
C ILE A 131 -9.81 -34.87 -20.09
N THR A 132 -10.33 -33.76 -19.55
CA THR A 132 -11.46 -33.76 -18.60
C THR A 132 -12.75 -34.26 -19.28
N LEU A 133 -12.91 -34.04 -20.58
CA LEU A 133 -14.09 -34.50 -21.31
C LEU A 133 -13.99 -35.97 -21.72
N GLU A 134 -12.78 -36.56 -21.74
CA GLU A 134 -12.62 -37.98 -21.99
C GLU A 134 -13.08 -38.83 -20.80
N ILE A 135 -12.83 -38.39 -19.57
CA ILE A 135 -13.38 -39.07 -18.37
C ILE A 135 -14.91 -38.90 -18.28
N MET A 136 -15.44 -37.74 -18.67
CA MET A 136 -16.89 -37.52 -18.79
C MET A 136 -17.50 -38.44 -19.85
N ARG A 137 -16.88 -38.54 -21.03
CA ARG A 137 -17.31 -39.46 -22.10
C ARG A 137 -17.27 -40.90 -21.60
N GLN A 138 -16.20 -41.32 -20.93
CA GLN A 138 -16.07 -42.67 -20.39
C GLN A 138 -17.23 -43.01 -19.45
N LEU A 139 -17.59 -42.07 -18.57
CA LEU A 139 -18.70 -42.22 -17.63
C LEU A 139 -20.06 -42.33 -18.35
N ILE A 140 -20.29 -41.53 -19.40
CA ILE A 140 -21.52 -41.56 -20.20
C ILE A 140 -21.63 -42.86 -21.02
N GLU A 141 -20.54 -43.30 -21.65
CA GLU A 141 -20.54 -44.43 -22.59
C GLU A 141 -20.50 -45.78 -21.89
N TYR A 142 -19.60 -45.95 -20.92
CA TYR A 142 -19.35 -47.23 -20.26
C TYR A 142 -20.03 -47.37 -18.89
N LYS A 143 -20.71 -46.32 -18.41
CA LYS A 143 -21.35 -46.28 -17.08
C LYS A 143 -20.37 -46.64 -15.96
N GLY A 144 -19.18 -46.06 -16.03
CA GLY A 144 -18.11 -46.30 -15.08
C GLY A 144 -16.84 -45.59 -15.48
N LEU A 145 -15.87 -45.55 -14.57
CA LEU A 145 -14.58 -44.91 -14.76
C LEU A 145 -13.46 -45.73 -14.13
N TYR A 146 -12.25 -45.60 -14.68
CA TYR A 146 -11.06 -46.09 -14.00
C TYR A 146 -10.60 -45.06 -12.97
N ASN A 147 -10.26 -45.53 -11.78
CA ASN A 147 -9.78 -44.68 -10.71
C ASN A 147 -8.44 -44.04 -11.09
N LEU A 148 -8.38 -42.71 -11.13
CA LEU A 148 -7.15 -41.97 -11.41
C LEU A 148 -6.13 -42.07 -10.27
N ASP A 149 -6.57 -42.29 -9.02
CA ASP A 149 -5.67 -42.44 -7.87
C ASP A 149 -5.14 -43.88 -7.73
N LYS A 150 -5.92 -44.88 -8.16
CA LYS A 150 -5.57 -46.31 -8.08
C LYS A 150 -5.61 -46.95 -9.46
N ALA A 151 -4.46 -47.00 -10.10
CA ALA A 151 -4.32 -47.56 -11.44
C ALA A 151 -4.93 -48.97 -11.55
N GLY A 152 -5.73 -49.19 -12.61
CA GLY A 152 -6.38 -50.47 -12.90
C GLY A 152 -7.68 -50.73 -12.13
N GLU A 153 -8.10 -49.85 -11.23
CA GLU A 153 -9.34 -50.03 -10.49
C GLU A 153 -10.56 -49.53 -11.27
N TRP A 154 -11.41 -50.43 -11.76
CA TRP A 154 -12.70 -50.08 -12.37
C TRP A 154 -13.78 -49.79 -11.31
N LYS A 155 -14.49 -48.68 -11.47
CA LYS A 155 -15.69 -48.31 -10.70
C LYS A 155 -16.88 -48.23 -11.65
N SER A 156 -17.87 -49.09 -11.45
CA SER A 156 -19.14 -49.05 -12.19
C SER A 156 -20.05 -48.01 -11.54
N VAL A 157 -20.57 -47.05 -12.32
CA VAL A 157 -21.43 -45.97 -11.83
C VAL A 157 -22.73 -45.97 -12.62
N ILE A 158 -23.83 -46.28 -11.96
CA ILE A 158 -25.16 -46.44 -12.57
C ILE A 158 -26.12 -45.33 -12.16
N ASP A 159 -27.26 -45.23 -12.86
CA ASP A 159 -28.36 -44.31 -12.58
C ASP A 159 -28.01 -42.81 -12.68
N LEU A 160 -27.01 -42.46 -13.48
CA LEU A 160 -26.65 -41.08 -13.81
C LEU A 160 -27.19 -40.65 -15.18
N LEU A 161 -27.68 -39.41 -15.26
CA LEU A 161 -28.07 -38.73 -16.50
C LEU A 161 -27.33 -37.39 -16.59
N PHE A 162 -26.89 -36.99 -17.80
CA PHE A 162 -26.13 -35.76 -17.99
C PHE A 162 -26.93 -34.70 -18.75
N LEU A 163 -27.06 -33.53 -18.16
CA LEU A 163 -27.50 -32.31 -18.83
C LEU A 163 -26.30 -31.37 -18.92
N SER A 164 -26.10 -30.69 -20.04
CA SER A 164 -24.95 -29.82 -20.22
C SER A 164 -25.32 -28.55 -20.94
N ALA A 165 -24.57 -27.48 -20.68
CA ALA A 165 -24.68 -26.22 -21.40
C ALA A 165 -23.30 -25.76 -21.89
N MET A 166 -23.25 -25.15 -23.07
CA MET A 166 -22.06 -24.47 -23.57
C MET A 166 -22.41 -23.23 -24.40
N LEU A 167 -21.39 -22.40 -24.62
CA LEU A 167 -21.47 -21.28 -25.56
C LEU A 167 -21.36 -21.79 -27.00
N HIS A 168 -21.80 -20.97 -27.97
CA HIS A 168 -21.52 -21.27 -29.38
C HIS A 168 -20.02 -21.41 -29.61
N PRO A 169 -19.55 -22.52 -30.21
CA PRO A 169 -18.13 -22.69 -30.52
C PRO A 169 -17.69 -21.72 -31.62
N GLY A 170 -16.42 -21.30 -31.57
CA GLY A 170 -15.84 -20.33 -32.50
C GLY A 170 -15.55 -18.96 -31.88
N GLY A 171 -14.90 -18.06 -32.63
CA GLY A 171 -14.56 -16.71 -32.16
C GLY A 171 -13.67 -16.68 -30.91
N GLY A 172 -12.78 -17.68 -30.75
CA GLY A 172 -11.93 -17.84 -29.57
C GLY A 172 -12.53 -18.68 -28.43
N LYS A 173 -13.75 -19.21 -28.60
CA LYS A 173 -14.35 -20.18 -27.67
C LYS A 173 -14.08 -21.60 -28.14
N ASN A 174 -13.66 -22.43 -27.19
CA ASN A 174 -13.38 -23.84 -27.41
C ASN A 174 -14.66 -24.60 -27.76
N ASP A 175 -14.49 -25.68 -28.52
CA ASP A 175 -15.53 -26.64 -28.84
C ASP A 175 -15.23 -27.97 -28.14
N ILE A 176 -16.25 -28.78 -27.90
CA ILE A 176 -16.07 -30.10 -27.25
C ILE A 176 -15.73 -31.20 -28.27
N PRO A 177 -15.02 -32.27 -27.87
CA PRO A 177 -14.66 -33.37 -28.77
C PRO A 177 -15.88 -34.01 -29.43
N ASN A 178 -15.79 -34.29 -30.74
CA ASN A 178 -16.88 -34.90 -31.52
C ASN A 178 -17.35 -36.25 -30.93
N ARG A 179 -16.43 -37.00 -30.30
CA ARG A 179 -16.73 -38.26 -29.61
C ARG A 179 -17.67 -38.06 -28.43
N ALA A 180 -17.47 -37.00 -27.64
CA ALA A 180 -18.36 -36.65 -26.54
C ALA A 180 -19.70 -36.12 -27.07
N LYS A 181 -19.68 -35.25 -28.10
CA LYS A 181 -20.91 -34.67 -28.70
C LYS A 181 -21.91 -35.71 -29.16
N ARG A 182 -21.45 -36.83 -29.73
CA ARG A 182 -22.33 -37.90 -30.25
C ARG A 182 -23.32 -38.44 -29.21
N HIS A 183 -22.99 -38.36 -27.92
CA HIS A 183 -23.85 -38.85 -26.84
C HIS A 183 -24.97 -37.87 -26.45
N PHE A 184 -24.88 -36.59 -26.85
CA PHE A 184 -25.83 -35.56 -26.46
C PHE A 184 -26.87 -35.29 -27.54
N HIS A 185 -28.12 -35.09 -27.11
CA HIS A 185 -29.12 -34.39 -27.91
C HIS A 185 -28.82 -32.88 -27.85
N VAL A 186 -28.34 -32.32 -28.96
CA VAL A 186 -27.91 -30.91 -29.03
C VAL A 186 -29.09 -30.00 -29.39
N MET A 187 -29.35 -28.98 -28.58
CA MET A 187 -30.39 -27.97 -28.83
C MET A 187 -29.79 -26.56 -28.80
N ASN A 188 -30.13 -25.73 -29.79
CA ASN A 188 -29.72 -24.33 -29.82
C ASN A 188 -30.74 -23.44 -29.10
N VAL A 189 -30.29 -22.69 -28.09
CA VAL A 189 -31.08 -21.73 -27.34
C VAL A 189 -30.77 -20.33 -27.85
N THR A 190 -31.76 -19.73 -28.51
CA THR A 190 -31.67 -18.37 -29.06
C THR A 190 -31.91 -17.31 -27.99
N LEU A 191 -31.55 -16.06 -28.31
CA LEU A 191 -31.93 -14.94 -27.46
C LEU A 191 -33.47 -14.79 -27.44
N PRO A 192 -34.09 -14.54 -26.27
CA PRO A 192 -35.51 -14.24 -26.16
C PRO A 192 -35.88 -13.02 -26.99
N SER A 193 -37.09 -13.03 -27.53
CA SER A 193 -37.66 -11.89 -28.26
C SER A 193 -37.87 -10.68 -27.33
N VAL A 194 -37.91 -9.47 -27.90
CA VAL A 194 -38.22 -8.22 -27.16
C VAL A 194 -39.57 -8.34 -26.43
N ALA A 195 -40.57 -8.97 -27.06
CA ALA A 195 -41.86 -9.23 -26.44
C ALA A 195 -41.75 -10.13 -25.20
N SER A 196 -40.88 -11.15 -25.24
CA SER A 196 -40.63 -12.02 -24.09
C SER A 196 -39.91 -11.27 -22.95
N ILE A 197 -38.96 -10.38 -23.26
CA ILE A 197 -38.30 -9.54 -22.26
C ILE A 197 -39.30 -8.59 -21.61
N ASN A 198 -40.20 -8.00 -22.40
CA ASN A 198 -41.27 -7.15 -21.89
C ASN A 198 -42.28 -7.93 -21.01
N GLN A 199 -42.57 -9.18 -21.36
CA GLN A 199 -43.40 -10.04 -20.52
C GLN A 199 -42.74 -10.33 -19.16
N ILE A 200 -41.42 -10.48 -19.11
CA ILE A 200 -40.68 -10.71 -17.86
C ILE A 200 -40.69 -9.42 -17.02
N PHE A 201 -39.98 -8.39 -17.48
CA PHE A 201 -39.73 -7.20 -16.65
C PHE A 201 -40.91 -6.24 -16.62
N GLY A 202 -41.70 -6.18 -17.69
CA GLY A 202 -42.88 -5.32 -17.76
C GLY A 202 -43.98 -5.78 -16.80
N SER A 203 -44.20 -7.10 -16.66
CA SER A 203 -45.13 -7.63 -15.65
C SER A 203 -44.65 -7.35 -14.22
N MET A 204 -43.34 -7.46 -13.94
CA MET A 204 -42.78 -7.13 -12.63
C MET A 204 -42.89 -5.62 -12.31
N LEU A 205 -42.56 -4.75 -13.26
CA LEU A 205 -42.66 -3.30 -13.11
C LEU A 205 -44.12 -2.87 -12.95
N GLY A 206 -45.01 -3.42 -13.78
CA GLY A 206 -46.45 -3.19 -13.70
C GLY A 206 -46.99 -3.55 -12.32
N ALA A 207 -46.57 -4.67 -11.72
CA ALA A 207 -46.95 -5.05 -10.36
C ALA A 207 -46.33 -4.15 -9.27
N LYS A 208 -45.07 -3.71 -9.43
CA LYS A 208 -44.39 -2.84 -8.46
C LYS A 208 -44.93 -1.41 -8.47
N PHE A 209 -45.44 -0.92 -9.59
CA PHE A 209 -45.95 0.46 -9.69
C PHE A 209 -47.47 0.52 -9.89
N ASP A 210 -48.19 -0.60 -9.76
CA ASP A 210 -49.65 -0.65 -9.93
C ASP A 210 -50.35 0.37 -9.02
N PRO A 211 -51.09 1.36 -9.57
CA PRO A 211 -51.79 2.38 -8.79
C PRO A 211 -52.95 1.81 -7.94
N LYS A 212 -53.38 0.55 -8.19
CA LYS A 212 -54.42 -0.11 -7.39
C LYS A 212 -53.93 -0.58 -6.02
N ALA A 213 -52.61 -0.69 -5.82
CA ALA A 213 -52.01 -0.81 -4.50
C ALA A 213 -51.90 0.61 -3.90
N SER A 214 -52.45 0.84 -2.71
CA SER A 214 -52.49 2.16 -2.06
C SER A 214 -51.11 2.85 -2.06
N ASP A 215 -51.12 4.19 -2.17
CA ASP A 215 -49.97 5.12 -2.13
C ASP A 215 -49.14 5.28 -3.42
N ARG A 216 -49.58 4.77 -4.59
CA ARG A 216 -48.82 4.83 -5.84
C ARG A 216 -49.43 5.78 -6.90
N VAL A 217 -48.55 6.47 -7.65
CA VAL A 217 -48.92 7.55 -8.58
C VAL A 217 -49.07 7.03 -10.02
N GLU A 218 -50.16 7.41 -10.71
CA GLU A 218 -50.46 6.97 -12.08
C GLU A 218 -49.40 7.40 -13.12
N SER A 219 -48.80 8.58 -12.96
CA SER A 219 -47.71 9.05 -13.86
C SER A 219 -46.47 8.15 -13.77
N VAL A 220 -46.13 7.68 -12.57
CA VAL A 220 -45.02 6.74 -12.33
C VAL A 220 -45.32 5.38 -12.98
N TRP A 221 -46.56 4.91 -12.90
CA TRP A 221 -46.98 3.67 -13.55
C TRP A 221 -46.88 3.75 -15.08
N SER A 222 -47.40 4.82 -15.70
CA SER A 222 -47.29 5.02 -17.16
C SER A 222 -45.85 5.11 -17.64
N ALA A 223 -44.98 5.79 -16.87
CA ALA A 223 -43.55 5.83 -17.17
C ALA A 223 -42.89 4.45 -17.07
N SER A 224 -43.30 3.63 -16.08
CA SER A 224 -42.76 2.28 -15.87
C SER A 224 -43.01 1.33 -17.06
N GLU A 225 -44.13 1.48 -17.77
CA GLU A 225 -44.45 0.67 -18.96
C GLU A 225 -43.49 0.94 -20.13
N LYS A 226 -42.95 2.16 -20.23
CA LYS A 226 -42.00 2.55 -21.27
C LYS A 226 -40.57 2.07 -20.97
N LEU A 227 -40.22 1.88 -19.69
CA LEU A 227 -38.84 1.60 -19.25
C LEU A 227 -38.24 0.36 -19.92
N VAL A 228 -39.02 -0.70 -20.13
CA VAL A 228 -38.48 -1.93 -20.71
C VAL A 228 -38.06 -1.72 -22.17
N GLY A 229 -38.89 -1.05 -22.97
CA GLY A 229 -38.59 -0.76 -24.37
C GLY A 229 -37.33 0.10 -24.53
N ILE A 230 -37.23 1.18 -23.75
CA ILE A 230 -36.08 2.10 -23.81
C ILE A 230 -34.79 1.45 -23.29
N THR A 231 -34.87 0.58 -22.27
CA THR A 231 -33.70 -0.15 -21.75
C THR A 231 -33.15 -1.13 -22.80
N ILE A 232 -34.05 -1.78 -23.55
CA ILE A 232 -33.65 -2.68 -24.64
C ILE A 232 -33.02 -1.90 -25.80
N ASP A 233 -33.57 -0.72 -26.14
CA ASP A 233 -33.02 0.14 -27.19
C ASP A 233 -31.59 0.61 -26.84
N ILE A 234 -31.38 1.18 -25.64
CA ILE A 234 -30.04 1.61 -25.21
C ILE A 234 -29.06 0.42 -25.13
N TRP A 235 -29.52 -0.75 -24.68
CA TRP A 235 -28.71 -1.96 -24.64
C TRP A 235 -28.28 -2.42 -26.04
N ASN A 236 -29.20 -2.43 -27.01
CA ASN A 236 -28.91 -2.80 -28.40
C ASN A 236 -27.95 -1.81 -29.07
N LYS A 237 -28.16 -0.49 -28.87
CA LYS A 237 -27.27 0.57 -29.35
C LYS A 237 -25.86 0.39 -28.77
N THR A 238 -25.76 0.21 -27.45
CA THR A 238 -24.49 0.01 -26.74
C THR A 238 -23.77 -1.24 -27.21
N LYS A 239 -24.48 -2.37 -27.28
CA LYS A 239 -23.91 -3.66 -27.74
C LYS A 239 -23.39 -3.61 -29.17
N THR A 240 -24.05 -2.85 -30.06
CA THR A 240 -23.64 -2.72 -31.45
C THR A 240 -22.41 -1.81 -31.61
N LYS A 241 -22.34 -0.74 -30.82
CA LYS A 241 -21.24 0.23 -30.87
C LYS A 241 -20.00 -0.21 -30.11
N MET A 242 -20.18 -0.73 -28.89
CA MET A 242 -19.13 -1.06 -27.93
C MET A 242 -18.72 -2.52 -28.05
N LEU A 243 -17.94 -2.83 -29.08
CA LEU A 243 -17.45 -4.19 -29.34
C LEU A 243 -16.19 -4.53 -28.53
N PRO A 244 -16.01 -5.79 -28.14
CA PRO A 244 -14.82 -6.23 -27.42
C PRO A 244 -13.59 -6.18 -28.32
N THR A 245 -12.55 -5.48 -27.88
CA THR A 245 -11.23 -5.44 -28.54
C THR A 245 -10.16 -6.00 -27.60
N PRO A 246 -8.94 -6.31 -28.07
CA PRO A 246 -7.82 -6.68 -27.20
C PRO A 246 -7.58 -5.75 -26.00
N ALA A 247 -7.81 -4.45 -26.17
CA ALA A 247 -7.70 -3.44 -25.11
C ALA A 247 -8.98 -3.33 -24.24
N LYS A 248 -10.15 -3.61 -24.83
CA LYS A 248 -11.48 -3.49 -24.20
C LYS A 248 -12.20 -4.85 -24.18
N PHE A 249 -11.51 -5.89 -23.72
CA PHE A 249 -11.98 -7.27 -23.84
C PHE A 249 -13.21 -7.56 -22.98
N HIS A 250 -13.43 -6.77 -21.93
CA HIS A 250 -14.54 -6.87 -21.00
C HIS A 250 -15.83 -6.17 -21.49
N TYR A 251 -15.83 -5.58 -22.70
CA TYR A 251 -17.01 -4.96 -23.31
C TYR A 251 -17.96 -6.04 -23.86
N ILE A 252 -18.50 -6.82 -22.93
CA ILE A 252 -19.40 -7.93 -23.21
C ILE A 252 -20.75 -7.60 -22.58
N PHE A 253 -21.70 -7.19 -23.41
CA PHE A 253 -23.05 -6.86 -22.97
C PHE A 253 -23.99 -8.04 -23.22
N ASN A 254 -24.59 -8.56 -22.15
CA ASN A 254 -25.47 -9.74 -22.21
C ASN A 254 -26.78 -9.48 -21.44
N LEU A 255 -27.71 -10.44 -21.44
CA LEU A 255 -29.02 -10.27 -20.81
C LEU A 255 -28.97 -10.16 -19.27
N ARG A 256 -27.87 -10.58 -18.63
CA ARG A 256 -27.67 -10.36 -17.18
C ARG A 256 -27.53 -8.87 -16.88
N ASP A 257 -27.01 -8.08 -17.81
CA ASP A 257 -26.89 -6.64 -17.62
C ASP A 257 -28.27 -5.97 -17.59
N LEU A 258 -29.21 -6.39 -18.46
CA LEU A 258 -30.60 -5.93 -18.38
C LEU A 258 -31.22 -6.29 -17.03
N SER A 259 -31.03 -7.53 -16.57
CA SER A 259 -31.52 -7.97 -15.26
C SER A 259 -30.95 -7.11 -14.11
N ARG A 260 -29.67 -6.73 -14.15
CA ARG A 260 -29.05 -5.86 -13.12
C ARG A 260 -29.62 -4.44 -13.09
N VAL A 261 -29.99 -3.87 -14.24
CA VAL A 261 -30.64 -2.55 -14.30
C VAL A 261 -31.97 -2.62 -13.56
N PHE A 262 -32.81 -3.60 -13.90
CA PHE A 262 -34.11 -3.75 -13.23
C PHE A 262 -33.94 -4.13 -11.76
N GLN A 263 -32.96 -4.95 -11.39
CA GLN A 263 -32.65 -5.26 -10.00
C GLN A 263 -32.46 -3.98 -9.16
N GLY A 264 -31.66 -3.03 -9.65
CA GLY A 264 -31.45 -1.76 -8.95
C GLY A 264 -32.71 -0.90 -8.86
N ILE A 265 -33.55 -0.90 -9.90
CA ILE A 265 -34.87 -0.25 -9.87
C ILE A 265 -35.78 -0.91 -8.81
N PHE A 266 -35.69 -2.24 -8.65
CA PHE A 266 -36.44 -2.96 -7.63
C PHE A 266 -35.94 -2.67 -6.21
N THR A 267 -34.66 -2.37 -6.03
CA THR A 267 -34.05 -2.03 -4.74
C THR A 267 -34.49 -0.68 -4.16
N ALA A 268 -34.86 0.30 -4.99
CA ALA A 268 -35.39 1.57 -4.48
C ALA A 268 -36.72 1.33 -3.74
N PRO A 269 -36.78 1.58 -2.41
CA PRO A 269 -37.94 1.25 -1.60
C PRO A 269 -38.90 2.44 -1.49
N SER A 270 -40.17 2.16 -1.21
CA SER A 270 -41.22 3.12 -0.87
C SER A 270 -41.78 4.02 -2.01
N PRO A 271 -43.12 4.15 -2.11
CA PRO A 271 -43.76 5.20 -2.89
C PRO A 271 -43.34 6.63 -2.49
N GLU A 272 -42.80 6.83 -1.30
CA GLU A 272 -42.30 8.14 -0.82
C GLU A 272 -41.04 8.60 -1.57
N ILE A 273 -40.17 7.66 -1.96
CA ILE A 273 -38.89 7.97 -2.61
C ILE A 273 -39.14 8.21 -4.10
N VAL A 274 -39.83 7.28 -4.76
CA VAL A 274 -40.16 7.36 -6.19
C VAL A 274 -41.63 7.77 -6.36
N ASN A 275 -41.89 9.06 -6.13
CA ASN A 275 -43.23 9.65 -6.16
C ASN A 275 -43.58 10.40 -7.44
N THR A 276 -42.61 10.58 -8.34
CA THR A 276 -42.77 11.36 -9.58
C THR A 276 -42.15 10.65 -10.77
N GLU A 277 -42.67 10.92 -11.97
CA GLU A 277 -42.11 10.42 -13.23
C GLU A 277 -40.62 10.77 -13.36
N GLU A 278 -40.24 12.03 -13.07
CA GLU A 278 -38.86 12.50 -13.13
C GLU A 278 -37.92 11.68 -12.24
N LYS A 279 -38.30 11.37 -11.00
CA LYS A 279 -37.48 10.55 -10.10
C LYS A 279 -37.35 9.10 -10.58
N LEU A 280 -38.41 8.51 -11.12
CA LEU A 280 -38.34 7.15 -11.67
C LEU A 280 -37.40 7.09 -12.89
N VAL A 281 -37.51 8.07 -13.78
CA VAL A 281 -36.66 8.14 -14.98
C VAL A 281 -35.21 8.47 -14.60
N THR A 282 -34.99 9.29 -13.57
CA THR A 282 -33.66 9.56 -13.01
C THR A 282 -33.04 8.31 -12.38
N LEU A 283 -33.84 7.52 -11.65
CA LEU A 283 -33.42 6.21 -11.14
C LEU A 283 -33.03 5.28 -12.28
N TRP A 284 -33.85 5.18 -13.32
CA TRP A 284 -33.54 4.38 -14.50
C TRP A 284 -32.25 4.81 -15.19
N LYS A 285 -32.04 6.12 -15.39
CA LYS A 285 -30.79 6.67 -15.94
C LYS A 285 -29.60 6.27 -15.07
N HIS A 286 -29.69 6.49 -13.76
CA HIS A 286 -28.65 6.12 -12.82
C HIS A 286 -28.30 4.63 -12.91
N GLU A 287 -29.30 3.75 -12.93
CA GLU A 287 -29.09 2.31 -13.05
C GLU A 287 -28.48 1.88 -14.39
N CYS A 288 -28.83 2.57 -15.49
CA CYS A 288 -28.18 2.37 -16.78
C CYS A 288 -26.70 2.77 -16.75
N GLU A 289 -26.36 3.89 -16.11
CA GLU A 289 -24.97 4.32 -15.92
C GLU A 289 -24.18 3.32 -15.07
N ARG A 290 -24.74 2.87 -13.94
CA ARG A 290 -24.09 1.90 -13.04
C ARG A 290 -23.79 0.55 -13.70
N VAL A 291 -24.62 0.11 -14.64
CA VAL A 291 -24.45 -1.19 -15.31
C VAL A 291 -23.66 -1.10 -16.61
N PHE A 292 -23.92 -0.08 -17.43
CA PHE A 292 -23.35 0.06 -18.77
C PHE A 292 -22.17 1.04 -18.86
N ALA A 293 -22.24 2.19 -18.18
CA ALA A 293 -21.23 3.24 -18.30
C ALA A 293 -20.00 3.00 -17.39
N ASP A 294 -20.21 2.47 -16.19
CA ASP A 294 -19.13 2.27 -15.19
C ASP A 294 -18.06 1.26 -15.64
N ARG A 295 -18.37 0.37 -16.59
CA ARG A 295 -17.39 -0.55 -17.20
C ARG A 295 -16.55 0.07 -18.32
N LEU A 296 -16.95 1.24 -18.83
CA LEU A 296 -16.27 1.92 -19.92
C LEU A 296 -14.96 2.53 -19.43
N VAL A 297 -13.93 2.51 -20.29
CA VAL A 297 -12.55 2.82 -19.90
C VAL A 297 -12.11 4.21 -20.34
N ASP A 298 -12.78 4.76 -21.36
CA ASP A 298 -12.44 6.04 -21.98
C ASP A 298 -13.59 7.04 -21.82
N HIS A 299 -13.24 8.31 -21.60
CA HIS A 299 -14.22 9.40 -21.57
C HIS A 299 -14.98 9.58 -22.89
N LYS A 300 -14.37 9.23 -24.04
CA LYS A 300 -15.04 9.26 -25.35
C LYS A 300 -16.20 8.27 -25.42
N ASP A 301 -15.99 7.07 -24.86
CA ASP A 301 -17.02 6.03 -24.86
C ASP A 301 -18.15 6.38 -23.89
N LYS A 302 -17.80 6.97 -22.72
CA LYS A 302 -18.79 7.49 -21.76
C LYS A 302 -19.62 8.62 -22.36
N GLY A 303 -18.98 9.61 -23.01
CA GLY A 303 -19.69 10.70 -23.67
C GLY A 303 -20.65 10.22 -24.77
N TRP A 304 -20.24 9.22 -25.57
CA TRP A 304 -21.15 8.62 -26.55
C TRP A 304 -22.36 7.95 -25.89
N PHE A 305 -22.15 7.27 -24.75
CA PHE A 305 -23.24 6.64 -24.02
C PHE A 305 -24.20 7.68 -23.44
N ASP A 306 -23.68 8.77 -22.87
CA ASP A 306 -24.47 9.88 -22.35
C ASP A 306 -25.32 10.53 -23.46
N ASP A 307 -24.73 10.76 -24.64
CA ASP A 307 -25.45 11.27 -25.82
C ASP A 307 -26.55 10.30 -26.29
N ALA A 308 -26.25 8.99 -26.29
CA ALA A 308 -27.22 7.97 -26.67
C ALA A 308 -28.38 7.88 -25.67
N LEU A 309 -28.10 8.03 -24.37
CA LEU A 309 -29.09 8.04 -23.31
C LEU A 309 -29.97 9.29 -23.39
N LYS A 310 -29.38 10.46 -23.61
CA LYS A 310 -30.11 11.71 -23.84
C LYS A 310 -31.07 11.60 -25.03
N LYS A 311 -30.61 11.05 -26.16
CA LYS A 311 -31.47 10.82 -27.32
C LYS A 311 -32.66 9.90 -27.02
N VAL A 312 -32.43 8.83 -26.26
CA VAL A 312 -33.51 7.91 -25.85
C VAL A 312 -34.52 8.60 -24.93
N LEU A 313 -34.07 9.50 -24.05
CA LEU A 313 -34.94 10.31 -23.22
C LEU A 313 -35.81 11.26 -24.07
N ASP A 314 -35.18 11.99 -25.01
CA ASP A 314 -35.85 12.93 -25.90
C ASP A 314 -36.91 12.25 -26.80
N ASP A 315 -36.66 11.00 -27.22
CA ASP A 315 -37.57 10.25 -28.10
C ASP A 315 -38.82 9.69 -27.36
N ASN A 316 -38.78 9.50 -26.03
CA ASN A 316 -39.81 8.75 -25.28
C ASN A 316 -40.55 9.54 -24.19
N PHE A 317 -39.96 10.64 -23.71
CA PHE A 317 -40.51 11.47 -22.64
C PHE A 317 -40.75 12.90 -23.11
N SER A 318 -41.49 13.68 -22.31
CA SER A 318 -41.72 15.09 -22.61
C SER A 318 -40.41 15.88 -22.57
N ALA A 319 -40.31 16.97 -23.35
CA ALA A 319 -39.09 17.80 -23.39
C ALA A 319 -38.69 18.33 -21.99
N ALA A 320 -39.67 18.70 -21.17
CA ALA A 320 -39.43 19.15 -19.79
C ALA A 320 -38.83 18.05 -18.91
N THR A 321 -39.40 16.84 -18.95
CA THR A 321 -38.91 15.68 -18.20
C THR A 321 -37.53 15.24 -18.69
N ALA A 322 -37.33 15.17 -20.00
CA ALA A 322 -36.05 14.78 -20.60
C ALA A 322 -34.94 15.76 -20.24
N GLU A 323 -35.20 17.07 -20.25
CA GLU A 323 -34.25 18.10 -19.86
C GLU A 323 -33.94 18.04 -18.35
N ALA A 324 -34.96 17.92 -17.50
CA ALA A 324 -34.79 17.81 -16.05
C ALA A 324 -33.92 16.60 -15.65
N VAL A 325 -34.20 15.42 -16.23
CA VAL A 325 -33.42 14.19 -15.97
C VAL A 325 -32.01 14.29 -16.55
N SER A 326 -31.86 14.90 -17.72
CA SER A 326 -30.53 15.07 -18.35
C SER A 326 -29.63 16.00 -17.54
N GLN A 327 -30.19 17.09 -17.00
CA GLN A 327 -29.47 18.07 -16.19
C GLN A 327 -29.33 17.68 -14.72
N SER A 328 -30.11 16.69 -14.25
CA SER A 328 -29.99 16.19 -12.87
C SER A 328 -28.57 15.73 -12.58
N LYS A 329 -28.03 16.27 -11.48
CA LYS A 329 -26.75 15.89 -10.87
C LYS A 329 -26.95 15.07 -9.60
N GLY A 330 -28.17 14.64 -9.33
CA GLY A 330 -28.48 13.87 -8.13
C GLY A 330 -28.05 12.42 -8.28
N TYR A 331 -27.69 11.83 -7.15
CA TYR A 331 -27.27 10.44 -7.05
C TYR A 331 -28.25 9.68 -6.18
N PHE A 332 -28.43 8.40 -6.49
CA PHE A 332 -29.09 7.48 -5.57
C PHE A 332 -28.05 6.90 -4.63
N VAL A 333 -28.28 7.07 -3.33
CA VAL A 333 -27.32 6.79 -2.26
C VAL A 333 -28.01 5.97 -1.19
N ASN A 334 -27.28 5.04 -0.58
CA ASN A 334 -27.81 4.07 0.37
C ASN A 334 -27.36 4.29 1.83
N PHE A 335 -26.62 5.36 2.14
CA PHE A 335 -26.00 5.59 3.45
C PHE A 335 -26.34 6.95 4.08
N LEU A 336 -27.41 7.61 3.61
CA LEU A 336 -27.78 8.94 4.09
C LEU A 336 -28.47 8.91 5.46
N ARG A 337 -29.15 7.81 5.80
CA ARG A 337 -29.87 7.67 7.07
C ARG A 337 -28.94 7.25 8.19
N GLU A 338 -29.02 7.94 9.32
CA GLU A 338 -28.26 7.59 10.52
C GLU A 338 -28.82 6.34 11.21
N ALA A 339 -27.98 5.70 12.01
CA ALA A 339 -28.40 4.56 12.80
C ALA A 339 -29.42 5.00 13.86
N PRO A 340 -30.57 4.32 13.97
CA PRO A 340 -31.54 4.60 15.02
C PRO A 340 -30.89 4.34 16.37
N LEU A 341 -31.13 5.24 17.33
CA LEU A 341 -30.71 5.06 18.70
C LEU A 341 -31.75 4.17 19.39
N ASP A 342 -31.32 3.06 19.96
CA ASP A 342 -32.20 2.22 20.76
C ASP A 342 -32.48 2.92 22.09
N GLU A 343 -33.73 3.34 22.30
CA GLU A 343 -34.16 4.11 23.47
C GLU A 343 -34.07 3.30 24.78
N GLU A 344 -34.06 1.96 24.72
CA GLU A 344 -33.98 1.10 25.92
C GLU A 344 -32.54 0.76 26.33
N THR A 345 -31.63 0.57 25.36
CA THR A 345 -30.24 0.16 25.62
C THR A 345 -29.23 1.31 25.51
N GLY A 346 -29.60 2.40 24.85
CA GLY A 346 -28.70 3.52 24.52
C GLY A 346 -27.65 3.16 23.48
N GLU A 347 -27.73 1.99 22.86
CA GLU A 347 -26.82 1.55 21.79
C GLU A 347 -27.33 2.03 20.42
N LEU A 348 -26.39 2.41 19.54
CA LEU A 348 -26.72 2.71 18.14
C LEU A 348 -27.00 1.39 17.41
N GLY A 349 -28.19 1.27 16.80
CA GLY A 349 -28.56 0.13 15.96
C GLY A 349 -27.77 0.08 14.64
N GLU A 350 -28.19 -0.79 13.73
CA GLU A 350 -27.62 -0.82 12.37
C GLU A 350 -28.25 0.30 11.52
N ALA A 351 -27.42 1.09 10.83
CA ALA A 351 -27.90 2.13 9.93
C ALA A 351 -28.72 1.51 8.78
N PRO A 352 -29.94 2.02 8.51
CA PRO A 352 -30.78 1.44 7.47
C PRO A 352 -30.24 1.80 6.09
N ASN A 353 -29.90 0.79 5.29
CA ASN A 353 -29.37 0.96 3.94
C ASN A 353 -30.50 1.28 2.94
N VAL A 354 -31.06 2.49 3.02
CA VAL A 354 -32.18 2.94 2.17
C VAL A 354 -31.66 3.65 0.93
N TYR A 355 -31.99 3.12 -0.26
CA TYR A 355 -31.57 3.67 -1.54
C TYR A 355 -32.43 4.88 -1.95
N GLU A 356 -31.93 6.09 -1.71
CA GLU A 356 -32.70 7.33 -1.86
C GLU A 356 -31.96 8.41 -2.66
N TYR A 357 -32.71 9.32 -3.28
CA TYR A 357 -32.19 10.38 -4.15
C TYR A 357 -31.69 11.58 -3.34
N SER A 358 -30.50 12.09 -3.67
CA SER A 358 -30.01 13.35 -3.12
C SER A 358 -29.06 14.06 -4.08
N GLU A 359 -29.07 15.39 -4.03
CA GLU A 359 -28.22 16.28 -4.85
C GLU A 359 -27.07 16.89 -4.03
N ASP A 360 -27.12 16.79 -2.69
CA ASP A 360 -26.13 17.41 -1.81
C ASP A 360 -24.87 16.55 -1.66
N LEU A 361 -23.94 16.73 -2.60
CA LEU A 361 -22.61 16.12 -2.56
C LEU A 361 -21.79 16.53 -1.33
N THR A 362 -22.04 17.71 -0.75
CA THR A 362 -21.27 18.20 0.42
C THR A 362 -21.71 17.47 1.68
N GLY A 363 -23.02 17.36 1.90
CA GLY A 363 -23.60 16.54 2.96
C GLY A 363 -23.19 15.08 2.86
N MET A 364 -23.28 14.48 1.66
CA MET A 364 -22.82 13.10 1.41
C MET A 364 -21.35 12.90 1.78
N ARG A 365 -20.48 13.84 1.39
CA ARG A 365 -19.05 13.80 1.72
C ARG A 365 -18.83 13.86 3.24
N SER A 366 -19.57 14.72 3.94
CA SER A 366 -19.49 14.84 5.40
C SER A 366 -19.88 13.53 6.09
N ILE A 367 -20.98 12.91 5.67
CA ILE A 367 -21.46 11.63 6.21
C ILE A 367 -20.41 10.53 5.96
N ALA A 368 -19.91 10.40 4.74
CA ALA A 368 -18.89 9.40 4.40
C ALA A 368 -17.58 9.61 5.17
N ALA A 369 -17.17 10.87 5.39
CA ALA A 369 -16.02 11.20 6.23
C ALA A 369 -16.26 10.85 7.72
N GLY A 370 -17.49 11.03 8.22
CA GLY A 370 -17.91 10.59 9.55
C GLY A 370 -17.78 9.07 9.74
N TYR A 371 -18.25 8.28 8.76
CA TYR A 371 -18.05 6.82 8.76
C TYR A 371 -16.58 6.43 8.72
N MET A 372 -15.74 7.15 7.96
CA MET A 372 -14.30 6.93 7.95
C MET A 372 -13.66 7.22 9.32
N GLY A 373 -14.11 8.27 10.02
CA GLY A 373 -13.71 8.56 11.41
C GLY A 373 -14.03 7.40 12.35
N ARG A 374 -15.28 6.94 12.37
CA ARG A 374 -15.72 5.80 13.19
C ARG A 374 -14.98 4.50 12.86
N PHE A 375 -14.70 4.26 11.57
CA PHE A 375 -13.89 3.13 11.13
C PHE A 375 -12.47 3.20 11.73
N ASN A 376 -11.84 4.37 11.69
CA ASN A 376 -10.49 4.58 12.21
C ASN A 376 -10.41 4.41 13.74
N GLU A 377 -11.47 4.76 14.46
CA GLU A 377 -11.59 4.52 15.91
C GLU A 377 -11.74 3.03 16.22
N SER A 378 -12.58 2.33 15.44
CA SER A 378 -12.85 0.89 15.59
C SER A 378 -11.63 0.03 15.22
N PHE A 379 -10.90 0.41 14.16
CA PHE A 379 -9.79 -0.36 13.59
C PHE A 379 -8.47 0.42 13.60
N LYS A 380 -7.89 0.60 14.79
CA LYS A 380 -6.65 1.37 15.00
C LYS A 380 -5.47 0.93 14.12
N LEU A 381 -5.34 -0.37 13.84
CA LEU A 381 -4.27 -0.93 13.01
C LEU A 381 -4.47 -0.72 11.50
N LEU A 382 -5.72 -0.47 11.07
CA LEU A 382 -6.10 -0.35 9.66
C LEU A 382 -6.53 1.08 9.32
N ARG A 383 -6.06 2.08 10.06
CA ARG A 383 -6.43 3.50 9.86
C ARG A 383 -6.30 3.92 8.39
N MET A 384 -7.36 4.49 7.84
CA MET A 384 -7.46 5.01 6.49
C MET A 384 -7.68 6.52 6.52
N ASP A 385 -6.85 7.26 5.80
CA ASP A 385 -7.00 8.70 5.64
C ASP A 385 -7.24 8.99 4.15
N LEU A 386 -8.49 8.85 3.73
CA LEU A 386 -8.89 8.96 2.34
C LEU A 386 -9.41 10.36 2.06
N VAL A 387 -8.87 10.97 1.01
CA VAL A 387 -9.42 12.23 0.48
C VAL A 387 -10.64 11.87 -0.39
N LEU A 388 -11.84 12.15 0.11
CA LEU A 388 -13.10 11.91 -0.58
C LEU A 388 -13.44 13.04 -1.57
N PHE A 389 -12.63 13.19 -2.62
CA PHE A 389 -12.97 14.05 -3.76
C PHE A 389 -14.15 13.46 -4.56
N HIS A 390 -14.67 14.21 -5.53
CA HIS A 390 -15.92 13.88 -6.24
C HIS A 390 -15.96 12.44 -6.79
N ASP A 391 -15.01 12.06 -7.65
CA ASP A 391 -15.02 10.71 -8.24
C ASP A 391 -14.80 9.61 -7.20
N ALA A 392 -14.04 9.88 -6.13
CA ALA A 392 -13.89 8.93 -5.03
C ALA A 392 -15.23 8.71 -4.31
N LEU A 393 -16.03 9.76 -4.12
CA LEU A 393 -17.38 9.66 -3.56
C LEU A 393 -18.32 8.91 -4.51
N GLU A 394 -18.21 9.12 -5.83
CA GLU A 394 -18.95 8.31 -6.81
C GLU A 394 -18.62 6.82 -6.69
N HIS A 395 -17.33 6.47 -6.58
CA HIS A 395 -16.93 5.09 -6.34
C HIS A 395 -17.45 4.54 -5.02
N VAL A 396 -17.52 5.35 -3.95
CA VAL A 396 -18.18 4.95 -2.69
C VAL A 396 -19.64 4.60 -2.95
N MET A 397 -20.40 5.50 -3.59
CA MET A 397 -21.82 5.27 -3.90
C MET A 397 -22.05 4.03 -4.76
N ARG A 398 -21.19 3.78 -5.75
CA ARG A 398 -21.24 2.57 -6.59
C ARG A 398 -21.02 1.30 -5.77
N ILE A 399 -19.95 1.27 -4.97
CA ILE A 399 -19.57 0.08 -4.20
C ILE A 399 -20.58 -0.18 -3.08
N THR A 400 -21.04 0.85 -2.38
CA THR A 400 -22.04 0.68 -1.33
C THR A 400 -23.35 0.15 -1.90
N ARG A 401 -23.82 0.70 -3.03
CA ARG A 401 -24.98 0.18 -3.78
C ARG A 401 -24.79 -1.29 -4.15
N LEU A 402 -23.62 -1.71 -4.62
CA LEU A 402 -23.37 -3.11 -4.97
C LEU A 402 -23.49 -4.05 -3.77
N PHE A 403 -22.98 -3.67 -2.60
CA PHE A 403 -23.07 -4.51 -1.40
C PHE A 403 -24.47 -4.54 -0.77
N SER A 404 -25.35 -3.59 -1.10
CA SER A 404 -26.77 -3.68 -0.70
C SER A 404 -27.60 -4.59 -1.59
N LEU A 405 -27.10 -5.01 -2.76
CA LEU A 405 -27.83 -5.87 -3.69
C LEU A 405 -27.60 -7.33 -3.37
N SER A 406 -28.67 -8.13 -3.40
CA SER A 406 -28.52 -9.59 -3.41
C SER A 406 -27.64 -10.03 -4.58
N ARG A 407 -26.60 -10.82 -4.28
CA ARG A 407 -25.60 -11.31 -5.24
C ARG A 407 -24.77 -10.20 -5.91
N GLY A 408 -24.66 -9.03 -5.28
CA GLY A 408 -23.86 -7.92 -5.78
C GLY A 408 -22.36 -8.10 -5.52
N SER A 409 -21.65 -8.72 -6.47
CA SER A 409 -20.18 -8.80 -6.44
C SER A 409 -19.55 -7.73 -7.33
N ALA A 410 -18.38 -7.21 -6.94
CA ALA A 410 -17.70 -6.11 -7.60
C ALA A 410 -16.33 -6.54 -8.16
N LEU A 411 -16.05 -6.15 -9.40
CA LEU A 411 -14.72 -6.21 -10.01
C LEU A 411 -14.23 -4.77 -10.20
N LEU A 412 -13.42 -4.30 -9.26
CA LEU A 412 -12.85 -2.96 -9.26
C LEU A 412 -11.55 -2.99 -10.05
N VAL A 413 -11.51 -2.29 -11.17
CA VAL A 413 -10.35 -2.29 -12.06
C VAL A 413 -9.72 -0.90 -12.08
N GLY A 414 -8.43 -0.82 -11.80
CA GLY A 414 -7.69 0.45 -11.92
C GLY A 414 -6.23 0.32 -11.57
N VAL A 415 -5.45 1.36 -11.84
CA VAL A 415 -4.02 1.37 -11.50
C VAL A 415 -3.77 1.31 -10.00
N GLY A 416 -2.56 0.92 -9.60
CA GLY A 416 -2.17 0.88 -8.18
C GLY A 416 -2.34 2.25 -7.51
N GLY A 417 -2.85 2.29 -6.28
CA GLY A 417 -3.05 3.55 -5.55
C GLY A 417 -4.35 4.30 -5.85
N SER A 418 -5.18 3.83 -6.77
CA SER A 418 -6.46 4.47 -7.11
C SER A 418 -7.55 4.41 -6.01
N GLY A 419 -7.25 3.88 -4.83
CA GLY A 419 -8.19 3.80 -3.71
C GLY A 419 -9.05 2.54 -3.61
N LYS A 420 -9.04 1.64 -4.61
CA LYS A 420 -9.90 0.42 -4.66
C LYS A 420 -10.04 -0.33 -3.33
N GLN A 421 -8.93 -0.79 -2.74
CA GLN A 421 -8.94 -1.55 -1.49
C GLN A 421 -9.51 -0.73 -0.33
N SER A 422 -9.06 0.51 -0.17
CA SER A 422 -9.45 1.35 0.96
C SER A 422 -10.92 1.78 0.89
N LEU A 423 -11.40 2.10 -0.32
CA LEU A 423 -12.81 2.39 -0.54
C LEU A 423 -13.67 1.16 -0.30
N THR A 424 -13.27 -0.03 -0.75
CA THR A 424 -14.00 -1.26 -0.43
C THR A 424 -14.14 -1.46 1.08
N ARG A 425 -13.07 -1.32 1.86
CA ARG A 425 -13.15 -1.47 3.33
C ARG A 425 -14.11 -0.46 3.96
N LEU A 426 -14.05 0.79 3.50
CA LEU A 426 -14.98 1.83 3.96
C LEU A 426 -16.43 1.49 3.60
N CYS A 427 -16.69 1.07 2.36
CA CYS A 427 -18.03 0.72 1.88
C CYS A 427 -18.59 -0.52 2.57
N SER A 428 -17.75 -1.50 2.91
CA SER A 428 -18.13 -2.64 3.73
C SER A 428 -18.57 -2.19 5.12
N TYR A 429 -17.82 -1.27 5.74
CA TYR A 429 -18.18 -0.72 7.05
C TYR A 429 -19.47 0.11 7.02
N ILE A 430 -19.67 0.91 5.97
CA ILE A 430 -20.91 1.67 5.76
C ILE A 430 -22.13 0.74 5.70
N ASN A 431 -22.03 -0.38 4.98
CA ASN A 431 -23.11 -1.38 4.90
C ASN A 431 -23.16 -2.35 6.09
N SER A 432 -22.48 -2.07 7.22
CA SER A 432 -22.39 -2.98 8.38
C SER A 432 -21.92 -4.40 8.03
N SER A 433 -21.19 -4.54 6.91
CA SER A 433 -20.73 -5.82 6.39
C SER A 433 -19.30 -6.13 6.85
N HIS A 434 -19.05 -7.39 7.19
CA HIS A 434 -17.73 -7.82 7.62
C HIS A 434 -16.77 -7.91 6.42
N CYS A 435 -15.76 -7.04 6.39
CA CYS A 435 -14.72 -7.10 5.36
C CYS A 435 -13.63 -8.10 5.77
N PHE A 436 -13.46 -9.15 4.97
CA PHE A 436 -12.39 -10.13 5.13
C PHE A 436 -11.41 -10.05 3.96
N GLN A 437 -10.11 -10.06 4.26
CA GLN A 437 -9.04 -10.08 3.26
C GLN A 437 -8.00 -11.12 3.66
N ILE A 438 -7.59 -11.95 2.70
CA ILE A 438 -6.62 -13.02 2.95
C ILE A 438 -5.23 -12.46 3.23
N THR A 439 -4.49 -13.10 4.15
CA THR A 439 -3.10 -12.76 4.45
C THR A 439 -2.18 -13.84 3.89
N ILE A 440 -1.56 -13.55 2.75
CA ILE A 440 -0.71 -14.53 2.06
C ILE A 440 0.62 -14.73 2.81
N THR A 441 0.86 -15.96 3.26
CA THR A 441 2.15 -16.43 3.79
C THR A 441 2.89 -17.28 2.75
N LYS A 442 4.19 -17.56 2.96
CA LYS A 442 4.96 -18.43 2.05
C LYS A 442 4.37 -19.83 1.91
N LEU A 443 3.68 -20.34 2.94
CA LEU A 443 3.05 -21.65 2.98
C LEU A 443 1.57 -21.62 2.57
N TYR A 444 0.98 -20.44 2.35
CA TYR A 444 -0.43 -20.32 1.98
C TYR A 444 -0.71 -21.10 0.68
N SER A 445 -1.71 -21.97 0.75
CA SER A 445 -2.09 -22.98 -0.24
C SER A 445 -3.60 -22.98 -0.48
N ASP A 446 -4.05 -23.77 -1.45
CA ASP A 446 -5.48 -23.90 -1.80
C ASP A 446 -6.33 -24.38 -0.61
N ALA A 447 -5.78 -25.24 0.25
CA ALA A 447 -6.46 -25.71 1.46
C ALA A 447 -6.69 -24.58 2.47
N ASN A 448 -5.75 -23.64 2.61
CA ASN A 448 -5.91 -22.50 3.52
C ASN A 448 -7.01 -21.56 3.05
N LEU A 449 -7.13 -21.36 1.73
CA LEU A 449 -8.21 -20.57 1.15
C LEU A 449 -9.59 -21.18 1.45
N LEU A 450 -9.73 -22.50 1.34
CA LEU A 450 -10.98 -23.18 1.68
C LEU A 450 -11.31 -23.08 3.18
N GLU A 451 -10.32 -23.21 4.07
CA GLU A 451 -10.52 -22.98 5.51
C GLU A 451 -10.93 -21.53 5.80
N ASP A 452 -10.39 -20.54 5.08
CA ASP A 452 -10.81 -19.14 5.19
C ASP A 452 -12.26 -18.93 4.72
N PHE A 453 -12.76 -19.71 3.75
CA PHE A 453 -14.15 -19.61 3.26
C PHE A 453 -15.19 -20.15 4.25
N LYS A 454 -14.87 -21.20 5.03
CA LYS A 454 -15.82 -21.82 5.99
C LYS A 454 -16.48 -20.81 6.96
N PRO A 455 -15.75 -19.95 7.69
CA PRO A 455 -16.35 -18.98 8.60
C PRO A 455 -17.16 -17.91 7.84
N LEU A 456 -16.76 -17.55 6.62
CA LEU A 456 -17.50 -16.58 5.79
C LEU A 456 -18.85 -17.14 5.38
N TYR A 457 -18.90 -18.41 4.98
CA TYR A 457 -20.13 -19.13 4.64
C TYR A 457 -21.08 -19.23 5.84
N ARG A 458 -20.57 -19.58 7.04
CA ARG A 458 -21.40 -19.64 8.25
C ARG A 458 -21.97 -18.27 8.62
N ARG A 459 -21.17 -17.20 8.52
CA ARG A 459 -21.63 -15.83 8.80
C ARG A 459 -22.66 -15.31 7.80
N ALA A 460 -22.44 -15.57 6.51
CA ALA A 460 -23.35 -15.12 5.46
C ALA A 460 -24.64 -15.95 5.39
N GLY A 461 -24.54 -17.27 5.57
CA GLY A 461 -25.66 -18.20 5.46
C GLY A 461 -26.45 -18.34 6.76
N VAL A 462 -25.83 -18.86 7.82
CA VAL A 462 -26.51 -19.15 9.10
C VAL A 462 -26.92 -17.85 9.79
N GLN A 463 -25.96 -16.95 10.03
CA GLN A 463 -26.24 -15.69 10.75
C GLN A 463 -26.96 -14.66 9.88
N GLY A 464 -26.94 -14.81 8.55
CA GLY A 464 -27.54 -13.86 7.62
C GLY A 464 -26.89 -12.48 7.60
N LYS A 465 -25.63 -12.35 8.05
CA LYS A 465 -24.93 -11.06 8.11
C LYS A 465 -24.12 -10.82 6.84
N GLY A 466 -24.09 -9.58 6.36
CA GLY A 466 -23.30 -9.18 5.20
C GLY A 466 -21.80 -9.43 5.38
N VAL A 467 -21.16 -10.01 4.37
CA VAL A 467 -19.72 -10.31 4.33
C VAL A 467 -19.15 -9.89 2.98
N VAL A 468 -18.03 -9.19 3.00
CA VAL A 468 -17.30 -8.78 1.80
C VAL A 468 -15.95 -9.48 1.79
N PHE A 469 -15.72 -10.34 0.81
CA PHE A 469 -14.43 -10.96 0.55
C PHE A 469 -13.61 -10.07 -0.39
N LEU A 470 -12.60 -9.39 0.16
CA LEU A 470 -11.69 -8.52 -0.58
C LEU A 470 -10.46 -9.33 -1.02
N MET A 471 -10.20 -9.38 -2.33
CA MET A 471 -8.98 -9.99 -2.87
C MET A 471 -8.37 -9.13 -3.96
N THR A 472 -7.04 -9.11 -4.01
CA THR A 472 -6.26 -8.31 -4.96
C THR A 472 -5.38 -9.17 -5.86
N ASP A 473 -4.96 -8.59 -6.97
CA ASP A 473 -4.11 -9.26 -7.96
C ASP A 473 -2.80 -9.82 -7.38
N LYS A 474 -2.24 -9.14 -6.37
CA LYS A 474 -1.02 -9.53 -5.65
C LYS A 474 -1.19 -10.75 -4.76
N GLU A 475 -2.40 -11.02 -4.29
CA GLU A 475 -2.69 -12.13 -3.39
C GLU A 475 -2.91 -13.45 -4.14
N ILE A 476 -3.07 -13.39 -5.47
CA ILE A 476 -3.25 -14.56 -6.34
C ILE A 476 -1.88 -15.21 -6.59
N LYS A 477 -1.51 -16.14 -5.70
CA LYS A 477 -0.28 -16.92 -5.79
C LYS A 477 -0.35 -18.03 -6.84
N ARG A 478 -1.51 -18.65 -7.00
CA ARG A 478 -1.82 -19.70 -7.99
C ARG A 478 -3.13 -19.37 -8.68
N GLU A 479 -3.23 -19.73 -9.96
CA GLU A 479 -4.47 -19.50 -10.73
C GLU A 479 -5.64 -20.33 -10.21
N GLY A 480 -5.39 -21.43 -9.48
CA GLY A 480 -6.43 -22.22 -8.81
C GLY A 480 -7.30 -21.44 -7.82
N PHE A 481 -6.81 -20.32 -7.25
CA PHE A 481 -7.64 -19.47 -6.37
C PHE A 481 -8.82 -18.86 -7.14
N LEU A 482 -8.58 -18.50 -8.40
CA LEU A 482 -9.63 -17.95 -9.26
C LEU A 482 -10.63 -19.00 -9.72
N GLU A 483 -10.27 -20.29 -9.71
CA GLU A 483 -11.23 -21.36 -9.97
C GLU A 483 -12.31 -21.39 -8.87
N TYR A 484 -11.92 -21.35 -7.59
CA TYR A 484 -12.88 -21.32 -6.49
C TYR A 484 -13.77 -20.07 -6.54
N ILE A 485 -13.19 -18.90 -6.83
CA ILE A 485 -13.97 -17.66 -6.97
C ILE A 485 -14.92 -17.75 -8.17
N ASN A 486 -14.48 -18.31 -9.29
CA ASN A 486 -15.33 -18.52 -10.46
C ASN A 486 -16.50 -19.47 -10.15
N ILE A 487 -16.24 -20.56 -9.43
CA ILE A 487 -17.29 -21.48 -8.96
C ILE A 487 -18.27 -20.73 -8.05
N PHE A 488 -17.77 -19.98 -7.07
CA PHE A 488 -18.63 -19.19 -6.18
C PHE A 488 -19.54 -18.22 -6.95
N LEU A 489 -18.98 -17.45 -7.88
CA LEU A 489 -19.73 -16.47 -8.67
C LEU A 489 -20.83 -17.13 -9.54
N ASN A 490 -20.63 -18.38 -9.96
CA ASN A 490 -21.57 -19.12 -10.80
C ASN A 490 -22.61 -19.94 -10.00
N THR A 491 -22.17 -20.69 -8.98
CA THR A 491 -23.01 -21.65 -8.23
C THR A 491 -23.22 -21.24 -6.78
N GLY A 492 -22.25 -20.56 -6.16
CA GLY A 492 -22.22 -20.28 -4.72
C GLY A 492 -21.87 -21.48 -3.84
N GLU A 493 -21.68 -22.67 -4.43
CA GLU A 493 -21.35 -23.90 -3.72
C GLU A 493 -19.93 -24.35 -4.11
N LEU A 494 -18.99 -24.30 -3.16
CA LEU A 494 -17.64 -24.80 -3.35
C LEU A 494 -17.59 -26.32 -3.08
N PRO A 495 -16.94 -27.12 -3.95
CA PRO A 495 -16.90 -28.57 -3.79
C PRO A 495 -16.06 -28.96 -2.57
N ASN A 496 -16.57 -29.91 -1.76
CA ASN A 496 -15.89 -30.45 -0.59
C ASN A 496 -15.42 -29.38 0.42
N LEU A 497 -16.14 -28.25 0.52
CA LEU A 497 -15.82 -27.19 1.48
C LEU A 497 -16.05 -27.65 2.93
N PHE A 498 -17.18 -28.30 3.17
CA PHE A 498 -17.58 -28.81 4.48
C PHE A 498 -17.54 -30.35 4.48
N PRO A 499 -16.98 -30.98 5.52
CA PRO A 499 -17.15 -32.41 5.75
C PRO A 499 -18.61 -32.71 6.16
N ARG A 500 -19.02 -33.99 6.08
CA ARG A 500 -20.43 -34.41 6.27
C ARG A 500 -21.00 -34.00 7.64
N ASP A 501 -20.20 -34.10 8.69
CA ASP A 501 -20.54 -33.69 10.06
C ASP A 501 -20.81 -32.17 10.17
N GLU A 502 -20.02 -31.33 9.49
CA GLU A 502 -20.26 -29.89 9.47
C GLU A 502 -21.51 -29.52 8.64
N LEU A 503 -21.81 -30.27 7.56
CA LEU A 503 -23.01 -30.08 6.76
C LEU A 503 -24.28 -30.37 7.59
N ASP A 504 -24.30 -31.49 8.31
CA ASP A 504 -25.43 -31.87 9.18
C ASP A 504 -25.65 -30.81 10.28
N ALA A 505 -24.58 -30.27 10.85
CA ALA A 505 -24.66 -29.18 11.82
C ALA A 505 -25.26 -27.91 11.23
N ILE A 506 -24.82 -27.50 10.02
CA ILE A 506 -25.37 -26.32 9.33
C ILE A 506 -26.86 -26.54 9.01
N ILE A 507 -27.24 -27.71 8.51
CA ILE A 507 -28.64 -28.03 8.19
C ILE A 507 -29.51 -27.95 9.47
N GLY A 508 -29.01 -28.48 10.60
CA GLY A 508 -29.68 -28.37 11.90
C GLY A 508 -29.85 -26.92 12.38
N GLU A 509 -28.83 -26.08 12.21
CA GLU A 509 -28.88 -24.65 12.54
C GLU A 509 -29.82 -23.86 11.60
N MET A 510 -29.99 -24.31 10.36
CA MET A 510 -30.83 -23.65 9.36
C MET A 510 -32.33 -23.95 9.51
N GLY A 511 -32.71 -25.06 10.16
CA GLY A 511 -34.11 -25.43 10.36
C GLY A 511 -34.97 -24.31 10.99
N PRO A 512 -34.59 -23.78 12.18
CA PRO A 512 -35.32 -22.68 12.82
C PRO A 512 -35.37 -21.40 11.98
N VAL A 513 -34.30 -21.10 11.23
CA VAL A 513 -34.23 -19.92 10.35
C VAL A 513 -35.20 -20.07 9.18
N TYR A 514 -35.31 -21.28 8.62
CA TYR A 514 -36.22 -21.59 7.53
C TYR A 514 -37.68 -21.48 7.97
N GLU A 515 -38.04 -22.06 9.12
CA GLU A 515 -39.40 -22.00 9.68
C GLU A 515 -39.86 -20.55 9.97
N GLY A 516 -38.93 -19.68 10.35
CA GLY A 516 -39.21 -18.25 10.56
C GLY A 516 -39.63 -17.52 9.28
N VAL A 517 -39.10 -17.93 8.12
CA VAL A 517 -39.40 -17.33 6.80
C VAL A 517 -40.59 -18.03 6.13
N PHE A 518 -40.56 -19.36 6.09
CA PHE A 518 -41.58 -20.20 5.46
C PHE A 518 -42.43 -20.89 6.53
N LYS A 519 -43.36 -20.12 7.12
CA LYS A 519 -44.25 -20.63 8.18
C LYS A 519 -45.12 -21.78 7.66
N GLY A 520 -45.03 -22.94 8.31
CA GLY A 520 -45.92 -24.09 8.07
C GLY A 520 -45.49 -25.06 6.96
N SER A 521 -44.29 -24.93 6.40
CA SER A 521 -43.69 -25.93 5.50
C SER A 521 -42.70 -26.83 6.26
N GLU A 522 -42.77 -28.14 6.06
CA GLU A 522 -41.74 -29.08 6.51
C GLU A 522 -40.64 -29.18 5.43
N PRO A 523 -39.43 -28.61 5.65
CA PRO A 523 -38.41 -28.61 4.61
C PRO A 523 -37.70 -29.96 4.51
N THR A 524 -37.34 -30.36 3.29
CA THR A 524 -36.37 -31.46 3.11
C THR A 524 -34.95 -30.97 3.39
N GLN A 525 -34.00 -31.90 3.62
CA GLN A 525 -32.58 -31.53 3.79
C GLN A 525 -32.02 -30.79 2.56
N ASP A 526 -32.48 -31.16 1.36
CA ASP A 526 -32.08 -30.51 0.11
C ASP A 526 -32.62 -29.08 0.03
N ASP A 527 -33.83 -28.83 0.54
CA ASP A 527 -34.43 -27.48 0.59
C ASP A 527 -33.68 -26.57 1.57
N LEU A 528 -33.32 -27.09 2.75
CA LEU A 528 -32.51 -26.36 3.74
C LEU A 528 -31.13 -25.99 3.19
N TRP A 529 -30.49 -26.93 2.47
CA TRP A 529 -29.20 -26.66 1.83
C TRP A 529 -29.32 -25.62 0.71
N ALA A 530 -30.34 -25.71 -0.14
CA ALA A 530 -30.60 -24.73 -1.17
C ALA A 530 -30.85 -23.33 -0.58
N PHE A 531 -31.63 -23.25 0.50
CA PHE A 531 -31.89 -22.01 1.23
C PHE A 531 -30.62 -21.42 1.86
N PHE A 532 -29.77 -22.26 2.46
CA PHE A 532 -28.48 -21.85 2.98
C PHE A 532 -27.60 -21.24 1.89
N ILE A 533 -27.44 -21.91 0.75
CA ILE A 533 -26.63 -21.41 -0.37
C ILE A 533 -27.20 -20.11 -0.93
N ASP A 534 -28.51 -19.96 -1.01
CA ASP A 534 -29.13 -18.72 -1.48
C ASP A 534 -28.85 -17.53 -0.55
N ARG A 535 -28.93 -17.75 0.78
CA ARG A 535 -28.53 -16.77 1.79
C ARG A 535 -27.05 -16.43 1.70
N VAL A 536 -26.18 -17.42 1.54
CA VAL A 536 -24.74 -17.20 1.33
C VAL A 536 -24.52 -16.31 0.12
N ARG A 537 -25.13 -16.61 -1.03
CA ARG A 537 -24.94 -15.79 -2.24
C ARG A 537 -25.52 -14.39 -2.13
N SER A 538 -26.57 -14.22 -1.33
CA SER A 538 -27.20 -12.92 -1.10
C SER A 538 -26.34 -12.02 -0.23
N ASN A 539 -25.64 -12.58 0.77
CA ASN A 539 -24.90 -11.83 1.79
C ASN A 539 -23.37 -11.87 1.64
N LEU A 540 -22.80 -12.81 0.89
CA LEU A 540 -21.36 -12.92 0.65
C LEU A 540 -21.00 -12.29 -0.70
N HIS A 541 -20.44 -11.09 -0.65
CA HIS A 541 -20.05 -10.30 -1.81
C HIS A 541 -18.56 -10.48 -2.11
N MET A 542 -18.22 -10.79 -3.36
CA MET A 542 -16.83 -10.83 -3.81
C MET A 542 -16.41 -9.44 -4.29
N ALA A 543 -15.35 -8.87 -3.71
CA ALA A 543 -14.76 -7.60 -4.13
C ALA A 543 -13.34 -7.83 -4.64
N LEU A 544 -13.19 -7.82 -5.97
CA LEU A 544 -11.93 -8.13 -6.65
C LEU A 544 -11.27 -6.85 -7.13
N CYS A 545 -10.10 -6.50 -6.57
CA CYS A 545 -9.36 -5.29 -6.92
C CYS A 545 -8.19 -5.62 -7.85
N PHE A 546 -8.40 -5.50 -9.16
CA PHE A 546 -7.40 -5.86 -10.17
C PHE A 546 -6.78 -4.64 -10.85
N SER A 547 -5.54 -4.80 -11.29
CA SER A 547 -4.86 -3.83 -12.14
C SER A 547 -5.13 -4.15 -13.63
N PRO A 548 -5.49 -3.17 -14.46
CA PRO A 548 -5.57 -3.35 -15.91
C PRO A 548 -4.18 -3.42 -16.56
N VAL A 549 -3.11 -3.14 -15.80
CA VAL A 549 -1.74 -3.12 -16.29
C VAL A 549 -1.22 -4.55 -16.49
N GLY A 550 -0.80 -4.84 -17.71
CA GLY A 550 -0.19 -6.12 -18.09
C GLY A 550 -1.19 -7.15 -18.63
N PRO A 551 -0.70 -8.24 -19.24
CA PRO A 551 -1.55 -9.19 -19.96
C PRO A 551 -2.34 -10.14 -19.04
N LYS A 552 -1.93 -10.30 -17.78
CA LYS A 552 -2.49 -11.28 -16.84
C LYS A 552 -3.98 -11.07 -16.57
N PHE A 553 -4.43 -9.81 -16.46
CA PHE A 553 -5.84 -9.54 -16.21
C PHE A 553 -6.73 -10.06 -17.34
N ARG A 554 -6.32 -9.80 -18.60
CA ARG A 554 -7.03 -10.30 -19.78
C ARG A 554 -7.04 -11.82 -19.86
N SER A 555 -5.89 -12.47 -19.65
CA SER A 555 -5.83 -13.94 -19.69
C SER A 555 -6.70 -14.58 -18.60
N ARG A 556 -6.71 -14.00 -17.39
CA ARG A 556 -7.57 -14.45 -16.28
C ARG A 556 -9.05 -14.26 -16.59
N ALA A 557 -9.44 -13.12 -17.16
CA ALA A 557 -10.83 -12.87 -17.54
C ALA A 557 -11.34 -13.85 -18.62
N GLN A 558 -10.46 -14.32 -19.50
CA GLN A 558 -10.78 -15.34 -20.50
C GLN A 558 -10.87 -16.74 -19.88
N ALA A 559 -9.92 -17.09 -18.99
CA ALA A 559 -9.87 -18.38 -18.31
C ALA A 559 -11.01 -18.57 -17.28
N PHE A 560 -11.42 -17.48 -16.63
CA PHE A 560 -12.43 -17.45 -15.57
C PHE A 560 -13.56 -16.48 -15.93
N PRO A 561 -14.50 -16.86 -16.82
CA PRO A 561 -15.57 -15.99 -17.29
C PRO A 561 -16.52 -15.50 -16.19
N GLY A 562 -16.60 -16.21 -15.05
CA GLY A 562 -17.36 -15.80 -13.88
C GLY A 562 -16.90 -14.45 -13.33
N LEU A 563 -15.62 -14.08 -13.50
CA LEU A 563 -15.10 -12.78 -13.08
C LEU A 563 -15.78 -11.60 -13.79
N ILE A 564 -16.05 -11.74 -15.09
CA ILE A 564 -16.70 -10.69 -15.90
C ILE A 564 -18.22 -10.82 -15.85
N ASN A 565 -18.75 -12.04 -15.89
CA ASN A 565 -20.18 -12.25 -15.98
C ASN A 565 -20.88 -12.28 -14.62
N GLY A 566 -20.17 -12.57 -13.53
CA GLY A 566 -20.67 -12.66 -12.16
C GLY A 566 -20.53 -11.35 -11.38
N CYS A 567 -19.50 -10.55 -11.67
CA CYS A 567 -19.30 -9.26 -11.02
C CYS A 567 -19.81 -8.08 -11.87
N THR A 568 -20.17 -6.99 -11.20
CA THR A 568 -20.29 -5.67 -11.83
C THR A 568 -18.92 -5.02 -11.88
N ILE A 569 -18.56 -4.47 -13.04
CA ILE A 569 -17.25 -3.84 -13.26
C ILE A 569 -17.36 -2.36 -12.95
N ASP A 570 -16.51 -1.88 -12.04
CA ASP A 570 -16.31 -0.46 -11.79
C ASP A 570 -14.88 -0.08 -12.19
N TRP A 571 -14.78 0.79 -13.20
CA TRP A 571 -13.50 1.20 -13.76
C TRP A 571 -13.01 2.51 -13.12
N PHE A 572 -11.91 2.41 -12.38
CA PHE A 572 -11.20 3.53 -11.78
C PHE A 572 -10.30 4.17 -12.84
N MET A 573 -10.81 5.25 -13.42
CA MET A 573 -10.07 6.08 -14.36
C MET A 573 -8.91 6.83 -13.67
N PRO A 574 -7.90 7.31 -14.43
CA PRO A 574 -6.92 8.24 -13.90
C PRO A 574 -7.58 9.45 -13.25
N TRP A 575 -7.00 9.98 -12.18
CA TRP A 575 -7.54 11.14 -11.47
C TRP A 575 -7.51 12.38 -12.37
N PRO A 576 -8.63 13.09 -12.55
CA PRO A 576 -8.63 14.35 -13.29
C PRO A 576 -7.85 15.43 -12.53
N GLU A 577 -7.46 16.50 -13.22
CA GLU A 577 -6.71 17.63 -12.64
C GLU A 577 -7.38 18.21 -11.38
N LYS A 578 -8.72 18.28 -11.37
CA LYS A 578 -9.49 18.72 -10.21
C LYS A 578 -9.30 17.79 -9.00
N ALA A 579 -9.32 16.47 -9.19
CA ALA A 579 -9.08 15.51 -8.13
C ALA A 579 -7.64 15.60 -7.61
N LEU A 580 -6.66 15.78 -8.50
CA LEU A 580 -5.25 15.99 -8.12
C LEU A 580 -5.07 17.27 -7.29
N SER A 581 -5.81 18.33 -7.63
CA SER A 581 -5.82 19.60 -6.91
C SER A 581 -6.51 19.48 -5.55
N ASP A 582 -7.65 18.79 -5.45
CA ASP A 582 -8.36 18.54 -4.18
C ASP A 582 -7.48 17.73 -3.22
N VAL A 583 -6.79 16.71 -3.72
CA VAL A 583 -5.84 15.89 -2.95
C VAL A 583 -4.64 16.73 -2.49
N ALA A 584 -4.05 17.52 -3.38
CA ALA A 584 -2.97 18.43 -3.00
C ALA A 584 -3.43 19.51 -2.01
N THR A 585 -4.67 20.00 -2.11
CA THR A 585 -5.25 20.95 -1.16
C THR A 585 -5.41 20.33 0.23
N SER A 586 -5.94 19.10 0.30
CA SER A 586 -6.07 18.39 1.58
C SER A 586 -4.72 18.12 2.24
N ILE A 587 -3.71 17.74 1.45
CA ILE A 587 -2.40 17.39 1.97
C ILE A 587 -1.57 18.65 2.27
N ILE A 588 -1.39 19.56 1.31
CA ILE A 588 -0.52 20.74 1.42
C ILE A 588 -1.23 21.92 2.09
N GLY A 589 -2.55 22.06 1.94
CA GLY A 589 -3.32 23.11 2.63
C GLY A 589 -3.23 22.97 4.16
N ASN A 590 -3.25 21.73 4.66
CA ASN A 590 -3.06 21.41 6.08
C ASN A 590 -1.58 21.43 6.53
N PHE A 591 -0.66 22.04 5.76
CA PHE A 591 0.76 22.07 6.08
C PHE A 591 1.18 23.45 6.61
N ASP A 592 1.14 23.58 7.95
CA ASP A 592 1.38 24.86 8.65
C ASP A 592 2.78 25.44 8.45
N ARG A 593 3.78 24.58 8.24
CA ARG A 593 5.18 25.01 8.06
C ARG A 593 5.42 25.71 6.71
N LEU A 594 4.50 25.62 5.75
CA LEU A 594 4.64 26.27 4.45
C LEU A 594 4.50 27.79 4.59
N LYS A 595 5.62 28.51 4.42
CA LYS A 595 5.65 29.98 4.40
C LYS A 595 5.23 30.50 3.02
N GLY A 596 4.36 31.51 2.98
CA GLY A 596 3.89 32.18 1.76
C GLY A 596 2.43 32.62 1.83
N ASP A 597 2.05 33.58 0.98
CA ASP A 597 0.67 34.08 0.88
C ASP A 597 -0.30 32.98 0.41
N ALA A 598 -1.58 33.11 0.77
CA ALA A 598 -2.61 32.15 0.39
C ALA A 598 -2.70 31.94 -1.14
N ASP A 599 -2.50 32.99 -1.92
CA ASP A 599 -2.47 32.93 -3.39
C ASP A 599 -1.29 32.13 -3.94
N VAL A 600 -0.11 32.25 -3.31
CA VAL A 600 1.08 31.46 -3.69
C VAL A 600 0.86 29.99 -3.37
N LYS A 601 0.19 29.68 -2.25
CA LYS A 601 -0.16 28.31 -1.88
C LYS A 601 -1.14 27.67 -2.87
N ASP A 602 -2.17 28.39 -3.28
CA ASP A 602 -3.14 27.92 -4.28
C ASP A 602 -2.46 27.67 -5.65
N LYS A 603 -1.61 28.60 -6.10
CA LYS A 603 -0.81 28.42 -7.33
C LYS A 603 0.12 27.21 -7.26
N LEU A 604 0.76 26.97 -6.12
CA LEU A 604 1.61 25.80 -5.91
C LEU A 604 0.80 24.50 -6.00
N ILE A 605 -0.37 24.45 -5.37
CA ILE A 605 -1.28 23.29 -5.39
C ILE A 605 -1.67 22.95 -6.84
N ARG A 606 -2.11 23.94 -7.62
CA ARG A 606 -2.46 23.75 -9.03
C ARG A 606 -1.25 23.32 -9.86
N HIS A 607 -0.08 23.87 -9.58
CA HIS A 607 1.15 23.49 -10.27
C HIS A 607 1.52 22.02 -10.00
N MET A 608 1.40 21.55 -8.76
CA MET A 608 1.65 20.13 -8.42
C MET A 608 0.72 19.19 -9.19
N ALA A 609 -0.55 19.54 -9.32
CA ALA A 609 -1.51 18.77 -10.13
C ALA A 609 -1.10 18.75 -11.62
N SER A 610 -0.77 19.91 -12.18
CA SER A 610 -0.33 20.03 -13.58
C SER A 610 0.94 19.23 -13.88
N VAL A 611 1.92 19.22 -12.97
CA VAL A 611 3.15 18.41 -13.13
C VAL A 611 2.84 16.92 -13.26
N HIS A 612 1.88 16.41 -12.48
CA HIS A 612 1.49 15.00 -12.56
C HIS A 612 0.81 14.65 -13.88
N ASP A 613 -0.04 15.53 -14.40
CA ASP A 613 -0.67 15.36 -15.70
C ASP A 613 0.36 15.39 -16.85
N GLN A 614 1.30 16.33 -16.80
CA GLN A 614 2.42 16.40 -17.75
C GLN A 614 3.30 15.14 -17.71
N MET A 615 3.55 14.56 -16.53
CA MET A 615 4.26 13.29 -16.43
C MET A 615 3.51 12.15 -17.12
N THR A 616 2.17 12.14 -17.06
CA THR A 616 1.34 11.13 -17.73
C THR A 616 1.48 11.23 -19.25
N LEU A 617 1.45 12.46 -19.80
CA LEU A 617 1.71 12.72 -21.21
C LEU A 617 3.14 12.30 -21.62
N ALA A 618 4.14 12.64 -20.80
CA ALA A 618 5.54 12.28 -21.04
C ALA A 618 5.77 10.76 -21.02
N CYS A 619 5.04 9.99 -20.20
CA CYS A 619 5.08 8.53 -20.25
C CYS A 619 4.56 7.98 -21.58
N GLY A 620 3.55 8.62 -22.18
CA GLY A 620 3.07 8.30 -23.53
C GLY A 620 4.17 8.50 -24.58
N GLU A 621 4.80 9.68 -24.59
CA GLU A 621 5.91 9.96 -25.50
C GLU A 621 7.10 9.00 -25.31
N TYR A 622 7.40 8.67 -24.05
CA TYR A 622 8.48 7.73 -23.72
C TYR A 622 8.20 6.34 -24.28
N PHE A 623 6.96 5.86 -24.19
CA PHE A 623 6.56 4.61 -24.82
C PHE A 623 6.66 4.66 -26.34
N GLU A 624 6.24 5.76 -26.97
CA GLU A 624 6.34 5.92 -28.43
C GLU A 624 7.79 5.90 -28.92
N LYS A 625 8.69 6.59 -28.21
CA LYS A 625 10.12 6.72 -28.57
C LYS A 625 10.92 5.46 -28.24
N TYR A 626 10.71 4.83 -27.08
CA TYR A 626 11.58 3.76 -26.56
C TYR A 626 10.91 2.40 -26.44
N ARG A 627 9.60 2.28 -26.71
CA ARG A 627 8.80 1.05 -26.55
C ARG A 627 8.91 0.42 -25.16
N ARG A 628 9.19 1.25 -24.14
CA ARG A 628 9.25 0.86 -22.73
C ARG A 628 8.08 1.52 -22.00
N ASN A 629 7.24 0.70 -21.40
CA ASN A 629 6.13 1.20 -20.60
C ASN A 629 6.63 1.71 -19.24
N VAL A 630 6.31 2.96 -18.93
CA VAL A 630 6.46 3.54 -17.59
C VAL A 630 5.07 3.98 -17.14
N TYR A 631 4.75 3.75 -15.87
CA TYR A 631 3.43 4.02 -15.32
C TYR A 631 3.52 5.03 -14.20
N VAL A 632 2.75 6.11 -14.34
CA VAL A 632 2.49 7.08 -13.28
C VAL A 632 1.23 6.62 -12.55
N THR A 633 1.27 6.63 -11.21
CA THR A 633 0.15 6.16 -10.39
C THR A 633 -0.22 7.20 -9.34
N PRO A 634 -1.49 7.23 -8.88
CA PRO A 634 -1.89 8.08 -7.76
C PRO A 634 -1.05 7.85 -6.49
N LYS A 635 -0.57 6.62 -6.26
CA LYS A 635 0.36 6.34 -5.16
C LYS A 635 1.69 7.09 -5.32
N SER A 636 2.20 7.20 -6.54
CA SER A 636 3.40 8.00 -6.84
C SER A 636 3.14 9.50 -6.57
N TYR A 637 1.95 10.00 -6.87
CA TYR A 637 1.57 11.40 -6.57
C TYR A 637 1.51 11.67 -5.07
N LEU A 638 0.84 10.80 -4.31
CA LEU A 638 0.81 10.89 -2.85
C LEU A 638 2.21 10.80 -2.24
N GLY A 639 3.07 9.93 -2.79
CA GLY A 639 4.49 9.85 -2.43
C GLY A 639 5.23 11.16 -2.69
N PHE A 640 5.05 11.76 -3.87
CA PHE A 640 5.61 13.05 -4.24
C PHE A 640 5.18 14.17 -3.27
N LEU A 641 3.89 14.28 -2.95
CA LEU A 641 3.38 15.28 -2.01
C LEU A 641 3.95 15.08 -0.58
N GLY A 642 4.07 13.82 -0.14
CA GLY A 642 4.67 13.50 1.17
C GLY A 642 6.17 13.79 1.23
N GLU A 643 6.90 13.49 0.15
CA GLU A 643 8.32 13.77 0.03
C GLU A 643 8.58 15.28 -0.05
N TYR A 644 7.74 16.02 -0.79
CA TYR A 644 7.80 17.48 -0.83
C TYR A 644 7.74 18.10 0.57
N LYS A 645 6.78 17.67 1.41
CA LYS A 645 6.71 18.13 2.81
C LYS A 645 7.99 17.84 3.57
N THR A 646 8.48 16.60 3.49
CA THR A 646 9.68 16.16 4.21
C THR A 646 10.90 16.98 3.82
N VAL A 647 11.11 17.18 2.51
CA VAL A 647 12.23 17.95 1.98
C VAL A 647 12.09 19.43 2.34
N TYR A 648 10.88 19.98 2.26
CA TYR A 648 10.60 21.38 2.60
C TYR A 648 10.92 21.65 4.06
N VAL A 649 10.42 20.84 5.01
CA VAL A 649 10.74 20.99 6.45
C VAL A 649 12.24 20.98 6.67
N ARG A 650 12.94 19.96 6.15
CA ARG A 650 14.39 19.81 6.32
C ARG A 650 15.17 21.02 5.79
N LYS A 651 14.77 21.56 4.62
CA LYS A 651 15.43 22.73 4.02
C LYS A 651 15.08 24.02 4.76
N LEU A 652 13.84 24.16 5.21
CA LEU A 652 13.40 25.31 6.01
C LEU A 652 14.18 25.36 7.32
N GLU A 653 14.27 24.25 8.06
CA GLU A 653 15.04 24.17 9.32
C GLU A 653 16.52 24.49 9.13
N HIS A 654 17.12 24.02 8.03
CA HIS A 654 18.49 24.37 7.69
C HIS A 654 18.68 25.88 7.44
N ILE A 655 17.75 26.49 6.69
CA ILE A 655 17.77 27.93 6.41
C ILE A 655 17.50 28.74 7.68
N GLU A 656 16.56 28.30 8.53
CA GLU A 656 16.27 28.95 9.82
C GLU A 656 17.48 28.90 10.75
N THR A 657 18.21 27.77 10.77
CA THR A 657 19.46 27.64 11.54
C THR A 657 20.52 28.61 11.02
N LEU A 658 20.69 28.72 9.70
CA LEU A 658 21.64 29.64 9.09
C LEU A 658 21.25 31.11 9.35
N ALA A 659 19.97 31.44 9.21
CA ALA A 659 19.43 32.76 9.48
C ALA A 659 19.62 33.15 10.95
N ASN A 660 19.37 32.22 11.89
CA ASN A 660 19.60 32.45 13.31
C ASN A 660 21.08 32.70 13.60
N ASN A 661 21.99 31.92 13.01
CA ASN A 661 23.43 32.14 13.17
C ASN A 661 23.86 33.52 12.65
N ILE A 662 23.33 33.95 11.50
CA ILE A 662 23.59 35.28 10.93
C ILE A 662 23.00 36.37 11.84
N ASN A 663 21.76 36.22 12.30
CA ASN A 663 21.10 37.18 13.18
C ASN A 663 21.83 37.31 14.51
N THR A 664 22.22 36.21 15.15
CA THR A 664 23.05 36.23 16.37
C THR A 664 24.42 36.87 16.11
N GLY A 665 25.02 36.64 14.94
CA GLY A 665 26.25 37.33 14.53
C GLY A 665 26.04 38.85 14.39
N LEU A 666 24.92 39.25 13.79
CA LEU A 666 24.57 40.65 13.57
C LEU A 666 24.21 41.37 14.88
N GLU A 667 23.50 40.70 15.79
CA GLU A 667 23.24 41.18 17.15
C GLU A 667 24.55 41.45 17.90
N LYS A 668 25.50 40.51 17.88
CA LYS A 668 26.83 40.72 18.49
C LYS A 668 27.61 41.87 17.86
N LEU A 669 27.51 42.04 16.53
CA LEU A 669 28.13 43.18 15.85
C LEU A 669 27.47 44.50 16.24
N MET A 670 26.15 44.52 16.43
CA MET A 670 25.43 45.69 16.92
C MET A 670 25.78 46.01 18.37
N GLU A 671 25.87 45.01 19.24
CA GLU A 671 26.32 45.17 20.62
C GLU A 671 27.75 45.74 20.67
N ALA A 672 28.69 45.15 19.91
CA ALA A 672 30.05 45.65 19.82
C ALA A 672 30.11 47.08 19.28
N ALA A 673 29.28 47.43 18.29
CA ALA A 673 29.20 48.79 17.78
C ALA A 673 28.65 49.78 18.83
N GLN A 674 27.65 49.38 19.61
CA GLN A 674 27.13 50.18 20.74
C GLN A 674 28.18 50.36 21.84
N ASP A 675 28.93 49.31 22.17
CA ASP A 675 30.02 49.37 23.16
C ASP A 675 31.15 50.28 22.70
N VAL A 676 31.52 50.23 21.42
CA VAL A 676 32.52 51.16 20.83
C VAL A 676 32.04 52.61 20.90
N GLU A 677 30.76 52.87 20.63
CA GLU A 677 30.21 54.22 20.70
C GLU A 677 30.17 54.74 22.15
N LYS A 678 29.84 53.87 23.12
CA LYS A 678 29.93 54.16 24.55
C LYS A 678 31.37 54.46 24.98
N MET A 679 32.33 53.63 24.56
CA MET A 679 33.75 53.85 24.84
C MET A 679 34.28 55.15 24.24
N LYS A 680 33.87 55.52 23.01
CA LYS A 680 34.22 56.82 22.41
C LYS A 680 33.71 57.99 23.25
N GLY A 681 32.50 57.89 23.79
CA GLY A 681 31.95 58.87 24.73
C GLY A 681 32.82 59.01 25.99
N GLU A 682 33.13 57.88 26.64
CA GLU A 682 33.98 57.85 27.84
C GLU A 682 35.40 58.37 27.57
N LEU A 683 35.98 58.07 26.41
CA LEU A 683 37.33 58.49 26.03
C LEU A 683 37.39 60.00 25.79
N LYS A 684 36.35 60.60 25.20
CA LYS A 684 36.21 62.05 25.03
C LYS A 684 36.12 62.78 26.37
N ASP A 685 35.49 62.17 27.38
CA ASP A 685 35.44 62.74 28.73
C ASP A 685 36.76 62.56 29.49
N LYS A 686 37.43 61.41 29.33
CA LYS A 686 38.78 61.20 29.86
C LYS A 686 39.80 62.15 29.22
N GLU A 687 39.70 62.44 27.93
CA GLU A 687 40.58 63.39 27.23
C GLU A 687 40.50 64.79 27.85
N LYS A 688 39.28 65.27 28.20
CA LYS A 688 39.11 66.52 28.97
C LYS A 688 39.84 66.47 30.32
N THR A 689 39.74 65.36 31.06
CA THR A 689 40.45 65.22 32.34
C THR A 689 41.96 65.14 32.18
N LEU A 690 42.45 64.62 31.06
CA LEU A 690 43.87 64.48 30.75
C LEU A 690 44.49 65.83 30.41
N VAL A 691 43.78 66.72 29.72
CA VAL A 691 44.22 68.12 29.50
C VAL A 691 44.40 68.85 30.85
N VAL A 692 43.46 68.68 31.78
CA VAL A 692 43.55 69.27 33.14
C VAL A 692 44.73 68.67 33.94
N ALA A 693 45.03 67.38 33.75
CA ALA A 693 46.20 66.74 34.36
C ALA A 693 47.53 67.17 33.71
N GLN A 694 47.55 67.41 32.39
CA GLN A 694 48.73 67.93 31.68
C GLN A 694 49.07 69.35 32.11
N GLU A 695 48.08 70.22 32.34
CA GLU A 695 48.30 71.56 32.90
C GLU A 695 48.94 71.49 34.30
N LYS A 696 48.49 70.55 35.15
CA LYS A 696 49.10 70.32 36.48
C LYS A 696 50.51 69.76 36.39
N SER A 697 50.80 68.93 35.39
CA SER A 697 52.13 68.35 35.18
C SER A 697 53.12 69.37 34.60
N ALA A 698 52.66 70.31 33.78
CA ALA A 698 53.49 71.40 33.24
C ALA A 698 54.00 72.36 34.34
N VAL A 699 53.22 72.58 35.41
CA VAL A 699 53.64 73.36 36.59
C VAL A 699 54.75 72.65 37.37
N LEU A 700 54.68 71.31 37.50
CA LEU A 700 55.70 70.51 38.20
C LEU A 700 57.03 70.43 37.44
N LEU A 701 56.99 70.55 36.11
CA LEU A 701 58.15 70.51 35.21
C LEU A 701 59.02 71.79 35.29
N GLN A 702 58.46 72.92 35.72
CA GLN A 702 59.23 74.16 35.93
C GLN A 702 60.08 74.15 37.20
N GLU A 703 59.71 73.39 38.24
CA GLU A 703 60.47 73.33 39.51
C GLU A 703 61.70 72.40 39.43
N ILE A 704 61.72 71.43 38.52
CA ILE A 704 62.77 70.38 38.46
C ILE A 704 63.90 70.73 37.47
N THR A 705 63.74 71.77 36.65
CA THR A 705 64.69 72.18 35.59
C THR A 705 65.93 72.93 36.10
N ALA A 706 65.98 73.32 37.38
CA ALA A 706 67.13 74.05 37.95
C ALA A 706 68.19 73.18 38.63
N SER A 707 67.92 71.92 39.02
CA SER A 707 68.88 71.11 39.81
C SER A 707 69.54 69.93 39.08
N THR A 708 69.17 69.64 37.84
CA THR A 708 69.51 68.36 37.18
C THR A 708 70.52 68.45 36.01
N ALA A 709 71.13 69.61 35.76
CA ALA A 709 71.99 69.81 34.59
C ALA A 709 73.41 69.18 34.67
N LYS A 710 73.86 68.68 35.84
CA LYS A 710 75.18 68.02 35.98
C LYS A 710 75.14 66.48 36.11
N ALA A 711 73.96 65.90 36.38
CA ALA A 711 73.78 64.43 36.47
C ALA A 711 73.40 63.79 35.12
N GLU A 712 72.86 64.57 34.17
CA GLU A 712 72.33 64.06 32.90
C GLU A 712 73.37 63.43 31.97
N LYS A 713 74.61 63.90 31.94
CA LYS A 713 75.58 63.42 30.93
C LYS A 713 76.04 61.97 31.17
N LYS A 714 75.97 61.47 32.42
CA LYS A 714 76.26 60.06 32.77
C LYS A 714 74.98 59.22 32.93
N LYS A 715 73.83 59.86 33.20
CA LYS A 715 72.50 59.22 33.14
C LYS A 715 72.08 58.88 31.72
N ALA A 716 72.44 59.69 30.72
CA ALA A 716 72.09 59.47 29.32
C ALA A 716 72.67 58.17 28.74
N GLU A 717 73.89 57.76 29.10
CA GLU A 717 74.47 56.47 28.68
C GLU A 717 73.79 55.27 29.35
N VAL A 718 73.45 55.38 30.65
CA VAL A 718 72.72 54.31 31.37
C VAL A 718 71.25 54.24 30.93
N GLN A 719 70.63 55.37 30.56
CA GLN A 719 69.28 55.41 30.03
C GLN A 719 69.21 54.81 28.61
N GLN A 720 70.20 55.06 27.75
CA GLN A 720 70.25 54.47 26.41
C GLN A 720 70.40 52.94 26.46
N VAL A 721 71.20 52.42 27.41
CA VAL A 721 71.34 50.99 27.67
C VAL A 721 70.06 50.40 28.28
N LYS A 722 69.39 51.13 29.17
CA LYS A 722 68.11 50.74 29.77
C LYS A 722 66.97 50.69 28.75
N ASP A 723 66.92 51.62 27.80
CA ASP A 723 65.88 51.65 26.75
C ASP A 723 66.08 50.51 25.74
N THR A 724 67.33 50.16 25.37
CA THR A 724 67.61 48.95 24.60
C THR A 724 67.29 47.66 25.35
N LEU A 725 67.52 47.62 26.67
CA LEU A 725 67.19 46.47 27.52
C LEU A 725 65.70 46.33 27.78
N SER A 726 64.96 47.43 27.86
CA SER A 726 63.50 47.43 27.94
C SER A 726 62.89 46.85 26.67
N GLY A 727 63.42 47.23 25.50
CA GLY A 727 63.00 46.66 24.21
C GLY A 727 63.34 45.17 24.08
N GLU A 728 64.55 44.75 24.48
CA GLU A 728 64.93 43.33 24.47
C GLU A 728 64.15 42.50 25.50
N ALA A 729 63.83 43.06 26.68
CA ALA A 729 63.01 42.41 27.70
C ALA A 729 61.54 42.27 27.28
N GLU A 730 60.99 43.26 26.56
CA GLU A 730 59.61 43.23 26.05
C GLU A 730 59.46 42.24 24.89
N VAL A 731 60.46 42.14 24.01
CA VAL A 731 60.52 41.08 22.97
C VAL A 731 60.65 39.69 23.59
N ILE A 732 61.44 39.54 24.67
CA ILE A 732 61.56 38.26 25.39
C ILE A 732 60.28 37.93 26.16
N ALA A 733 59.58 38.92 26.73
CA ALA A 733 58.28 38.72 27.35
C ALA A 733 57.22 38.26 26.32
N GLN A 734 57.18 38.87 25.14
CA GLN A 734 56.28 38.45 24.06
C GLN A 734 56.62 37.06 23.52
N GLN A 735 57.92 36.72 23.40
CA GLN A 735 58.37 35.37 23.00
C GLN A 735 58.05 34.33 24.08
N LYS A 736 58.18 34.69 25.36
CA LYS A 736 57.81 33.85 26.50
C LYS A 736 56.31 33.59 26.54
N ASP A 737 55.48 34.62 26.36
CA ASP A 737 54.02 34.49 26.33
C ASP A 737 53.55 33.63 25.14
N THR A 738 54.19 33.75 23.97
CA THR A 738 53.87 32.87 22.83
C THR A 738 54.31 31.43 23.05
N VAL A 739 55.47 31.19 23.68
CA VAL A 739 55.93 29.84 24.05
C VAL A 739 55.06 29.24 25.14
N GLU A 740 54.70 30.00 26.18
CA GLU A 740 53.81 29.55 27.25
C GLU A 740 52.41 29.24 26.71
N ARG A 741 51.86 30.05 25.80
CA ARG A 741 50.56 29.78 25.17
C ARG A 741 50.59 28.52 24.28
N ASP A 742 51.62 28.35 23.47
CA ASP A 742 51.76 27.18 22.60
C ASP A 742 52.05 25.90 23.42
N LEU A 743 52.71 26.04 24.58
CA LEU A 743 52.93 24.95 25.55
C LEU A 743 51.65 24.61 26.34
N GLU A 744 50.85 25.61 26.73
CA GLU A 744 49.53 25.43 27.36
C GLU A 744 48.54 24.73 26.42
N ALA A 745 48.60 25.02 25.12
CA ALA A 745 47.80 24.33 24.10
C ALA A 745 48.20 22.85 23.91
N ALA A 746 49.45 22.49 24.21
CA ALA A 746 49.96 21.12 24.10
C ALA A 746 49.73 20.27 25.37
N LYS A 747 49.68 20.88 26.56
CA LYS A 747 49.39 20.21 27.85
C LYS A 747 48.13 19.32 27.85
N PRO A 748 46.95 19.75 27.35
CA PRO A 748 45.75 18.92 27.44
C PRO A 748 45.84 17.62 26.63
N MET A 749 46.54 17.62 25.48
CA MET A 749 46.72 16.39 24.68
C MET A 749 47.72 15.42 25.31
N LEU A 750 48.68 15.95 26.08
CA LEU A 750 49.64 15.16 26.85
C LEU A 750 48.98 14.55 28.10
N ASP A 751 48.18 15.33 28.81
CA ASP A 751 47.41 14.87 29.97
C ASP A 751 46.37 13.81 29.54
N GLU A 752 45.77 13.94 28.36
CA GLU A 752 44.87 12.94 27.78
C GLU A 752 45.60 11.62 27.50
N ALA A 753 46.82 11.66 26.96
CA ALA A 753 47.64 10.47 26.72
C ALA A 753 48.06 9.77 28.03
N ASP A 754 48.52 10.54 29.02
CA ASP A 754 48.95 10.00 30.32
C ASP A 754 47.78 9.45 31.14
N ASN A 755 46.59 10.05 31.00
CA ASN A 755 45.36 9.52 31.58
C ASN A 755 44.87 8.26 30.86
N ALA A 756 45.00 8.18 29.53
CA ALA A 756 44.63 7.00 28.75
C ALA A 756 45.48 5.76 29.10
N VAL A 757 46.78 5.92 29.36
CA VAL A 757 47.68 4.82 29.78
C VAL A 757 47.33 4.32 31.18
N LYS A 758 47.04 5.23 32.13
CA LYS A 758 46.65 4.89 33.51
C LYS A 758 45.32 4.12 33.59
N GLN A 759 44.48 4.20 32.56
CA GLN A 759 43.21 3.49 32.49
C GLN A 759 43.35 2.02 32.02
N ILE A 760 44.52 1.58 31.57
CA ILE A 760 44.73 0.20 31.08
C ILE A 760 45.14 -0.71 32.24
N THR A 761 44.33 -1.71 32.56
CA THR A 761 44.64 -2.66 33.64
C THR A 761 45.23 -3.98 33.14
N PRO A 762 45.96 -4.75 33.96
CA PRO A 762 46.45 -6.09 33.57
C PRO A 762 45.34 -7.08 33.19
N LYS A 763 44.13 -6.93 33.76
CA LYS A 763 42.96 -7.76 33.43
C LYS A 763 42.49 -7.54 31.99
N ASP A 764 42.55 -6.30 31.53
CA ASP A 764 42.13 -5.88 30.19
C ASP A 764 43.01 -6.50 29.10
N ILE A 765 44.33 -6.52 29.30
CA ILE A 765 45.28 -7.19 28.40
C ILE A 765 45.06 -8.71 28.40
N GLY A 766 44.68 -9.29 29.54
CA GLY A 766 44.30 -10.71 29.65
C GLY A 766 43.10 -11.07 28.76
N LEU A 767 42.09 -10.20 28.67
CA LEU A 767 40.92 -10.40 27.81
C LEU A 767 41.28 -10.30 26.33
N LEU A 768 42.16 -9.37 25.95
CA LEU A 768 42.62 -9.21 24.56
C LEU A 768 43.46 -10.40 24.09
N LYS A 769 44.25 -11.03 24.98
CA LYS A 769 45.00 -12.28 24.70
C LYS A 769 44.10 -13.49 24.46
N ALA A 770 42.89 -13.50 25.03
CA ALA A 770 41.99 -14.66 24.95
C ALA A 770 41.30 -14.81 23.58
N PHE A 771 41.39 -13.82 22.69
CA PHE A 771 40.83 -13.90 21.34
C PHE A 771 41.58 -14.91 20.47
N LYS A 772 40.95 -16.07 20.21
CA LYS A 772 41.47 -17.07 19.26
C LYS A 772 41.52 -16.56 17.81
N SER A 773 40.63 -15.63 17.45
CA SER A 773 40.64 -14.90 16.16
C SER A 773 40.21 -13.46 16.41
N PRO A 774 41.16 -12.50 16.48
CA PRO A 774 40.84 -11.13 16.90
C PRO A 774 40.15 -10.34 15.77
N PRO A 775 39.19 -9.45 16.12
CA PRO A 775 38.59 -8.52 15.17
C PRO A 775 39.62 -7.63 14.47
N THR A 776 39.29 -7.17 13.26
CA THR A 776 40.16 -6.29 12.45
C THR A 776 40.64 -5.06 13.23
N MET A 777 39.76 -4.38 13.95
CA MET A 777 40.12 -3.20 14.75
C MET A 777 41.18 -3.50 15.83
N VAL A 778 41.12 -4.68 16.47
CA VAL A 778 42.12 -5.09 17.47
C VAL A 778 43.48 -5.27 16.79
N LYS A 779 43.50 -5.93 15.62
CA LYS A 779 44.72 -6.15 14.85
C LYS A 779 45.38 -4.83 14.43
N THR A 780 44.59 -3.91 13.86
CA THR A 780 45.05 -2.59 13.39
C THR A 780 45.65 -1.72 14.51
N VAL A 781 45.03 -1.70 15.70
CA VAL A 781 45.57 -0.95 16.85
C VAL A 781 46.89 -1.55 17.34
N PHE A 782 47.02 -2.87 17.36
CA PHE A 782 48.27 -3.51 17.78
C PHE A 782 49.40 -3.43 16.75
N ASP A 783 49.08 -3.38 15.45
CA ASP A 783 50.07 -3.10 14.40
C ASP A 783 50.70 -1.71 14.61
N VAL A 784 49.88 -0.71 14.97
CA VAL A 784 50.34 0.65 15.33
C VAL A 784 51.23 0.64 16.58
N VAL A 785 50.86 -0.11 17.62
CA VAL A 785 51.67 -0.22 18.84
C VAL A 785 53.01 -0.92 18.56
N LEU A 786 53.04 -1.94 17.71
CA LEU A 786 54.29 -2.61 17.31
C LEU A 786 55.24 -1.66 16.57
N ILE A 787 54.71 -0.79 15.70
CA ILE A 787 55.48 0.23 14.98
C ILE A 787 56.10 1.24 15.97
N LEU A 788 55.33 1.73 16.95
CA LEU A 788 55.84 2.68 17.97
C LEU A 788 56.97 2.08 18.82
N PHE A 789 56.92 0.78 19.13
CA PHE A 789 57.99 0.07 19.84
C PHE A 789 59.12 -0.43 18.93
N SER A 790 59.14 -0.05 17.64
CA SER A 790 60.13 -0.48 16.64
C SER A 790 60.31 -2.01 16.57
N LYS A 791 59.22 -2.76 16.72
CA LYS A 791 59.23 -4.24 16.63
C LYS A 791 58.94 -4.70 15.19
N GLU A 792 59.47 -5.87 14.83
CA GLU A 792 59.26 -6.44 13.49
C GLU A 792 57.78 -6.64 13.18
N ILE A 793 57.33 -6.06 12.06
CA ILE A 793 56.02 -6.27 11.46
C ILE A 793 56.13 -7.16 10.22
N VAL A 794 55.07 -7.90 9.92
CA VAL A 794 54.97 -8.68 8.68
C VAL A 794 54.89 -7.69 7.50
N PRO A 795 55.52 -7.99 6.34
CA PRO A 795 55.45 -7.10 5.17
C PRO A 795 54.01 -6.71 4.81
N THR A 796 53.80 -5.44 4.47
CA THR A 796 52.50 -4.82 4.19
C THR A 796 51.92 -5.33 2.86
N VAL A 797 51.37 -6.55 2.89
CA VAL A 797 50.72 -7.20 1.74
C VAL A 797 49.21 -7.12 1.94
N ALA A 798 48.48 -6.77 0.87
CA ALA A 798 47.02 -6.80 0.86
C ALA A 798 46.53 -8.26 0.81
N GLU A 799 45.72 -8.65 1.80
CA GLU A 799 45.04 -9.94 1.91
C GLU A 799 43.54 -9.76 1.61
N GLU A 800 42.98 -10.64 0.79
CA GLU A 800 41.56 -10.59 0.41
C GLU A 800 40.75 -11.46 1.37
N ILE A 801 39.80 -10.86 2.09
CA ILE A 801 39.01 -11.53 3.12
C ILE A 801 37.54 -11.57 2.69
N GLU A 802 36.89 -12.73 2.83
CA GLU A 802 35.45 -12.88 2.60
C GLU A 802 34.63 -12.41 3.82
N THR A 803 33.76 -11.43 3.59
CA THR A 803 32.76 -10.97 4.57
C THR A 803 31.34 -11.28 4.08
N LYS A 804 30.34 -11.25 4.99
CA LYS A 804 28.92 -11.51 4.68
C LYS A 804 28.33 -10.59 3.59
N THR A 805 29.03 -9.50 3.25
CA THR A 805 28.65 -8.47 2.27
C THR A 805 29.56 -8.45 1.03
N GLY A 806 30.49 -9.40 0.88
CA GLY A 806 31.42 -9.49 -0.26
C GLY A 806 32.90 -9.62 0.14
N LYS A 807 33.79 -9.62 -0.86
CA LYS A 807 35.25 -9.65 -0.66
C LYS A 807 35.78 -8.25 -0.36
N ARG A 808 36.60 -8.11 0.69
CA ARG A 808 37.27 -6.85 1.07
C ARG A 808 38.77 -7.10 1.17
N LEU A 809 39.57 -6.18 0.62
CA LEU A 809 41.02 -6.16 0.81
C LEU A 809 41.36 -5.54 2.17
N GLN A 810 42.21 -6.19 2.94
CA GLN A 810 42.74 -5.73 4.22
C GLN A 810 44.26 -5.94 4.26
N LEU A 811 45.01 -5.10 4.97
CA LEU A 811 46.44 -5.35 5.22
C LEU A 811 46.63 -6.59 6.11
N LYS A 812 47.60 -7.43 5.77
CA LYS A 812 47.97 -8.62 6.55
C LYS A 812 48.45 -8.21 7.94
N ALA A 813 47.70 -8.63 8.97
CA ALA A 813 47.94 -8.22 10.36
C ALA A 813 49.14 -8.95 11.01
N SER A 814 49.90 -8.25 11.86
CA SER A 814 51.08 -8.77 12.57
C SER A 814 50.75 -9.34 13.96
N TRP A 815 49.61 -10.04 14.08
CA TRP A 815 49.07 -10.49 15.38
C TRP A 815 50.01 -11.41 16.18
N GLY A 816 50.83 -12.22 15.50
CA GLY A 816 51.82 -13.08 16.17
C GLY A 816 52.84 -12.29 16.99
N GLY A 817 53.35 -11.18 16.44
CA GLY A 817 54.25 -10.26 17.15
C GLY A 817 53.56 -9.50 18.28
N ALA A 818 52.29 -9.12 18.07
CA ALA A 818 51.46 -8.47 19.08
C ALA A 818 51.19 -9.37 20.30
N MET A 819 50.94 -10.68 20.07
CA MET A 819 50.79 -11.66 21.15
C MET A 819 52.08 -11.81 21.97
N GLY A 820 53.24 -11.88 21.31
CA GLY A 820 54.53 -11.94 21.99
C GLY A 820 54.79 -10.71 22.85
N MET A 821 54.48 -9.52 22.33
CA MET A 821 54.60 -8.26 23.07
C MET A 821 53.64 -8.17 24.25
N MET A 822 52.37 -8.56 24.09
CA MET A 822 51.41 -8.56 25.19
C MET A 822 51.77 -9.60 26.26
N ALA A 823 52.36 -10.74 25.87
CA ALA A 823 52.76 -11.81 26.80
C ALA A 823 53.84 -11.39 27.79
N ASP A 824 54.65 -10.40 27.44
CA ASP A 824 55.69 -9.83 28.30
C ASP A 824 55.07 -9.11 29.53
N ILE A 825 55.56 -9.47 30.72
CA ILE A 825 55.13 -8.89 31.99
C ILE A 825 55.54 -7.40 32.05
N GLY A 826 56.59 -7.01 31.33
CA GLY A 826 57.07 -5.63 31.22
C GLY A 826 56.30 -4.73 30.25
N PHE A 827 55.29 -5.24 29.52
CA PHE A 827 54.61 -4.48 28.46
C PHE A 827 53.90 -3.22 28.96
N LEU A 828 53.06 -3.33 29.99
CA LEU A 828 52.34 -2.16 30.55
C LEU A 828 53.28 -1.11 31.17
N PRO A 829 54.31 -1.50 31.96
CA PRO A 829 55.35 -0.56 32.37
C PRO A 829 56.08 0.12 31.20
N SER A 830 56.31 -0.60 30.10
CA SER A 830 56.99 -0.06 28.92
C SER A 830 56.15 0.98 28.17
N ILE A 831 54.82 0.84 28.17
CA ILE A 831 53.91 1.87 27.64
C ILE A 831 53.94 3.13 28.50
N ALA A 832 53.93 2.97 29.83
CA ALA A 832 53.98 4.09 30.77
C ALA A 832 55.34 4.82 30.77
N ALA A 833 56.43 4.11 30.48
CA ALA A 833 57.79 4.64 30.41
C ALA A 833 58.27 4.94 28.97
N PHE A 834 57.36 4.99 28.00
CA PHE A 834 57.72 5.19 26.59
C PHE A 834 58.36 6.58 26.36
N ASP A 835 59.58 6.60 25.82
CA ASP A 835 60.31 7.84 25.52
C ASP A 835 59.81 8.45 24.21
N ARG A 836 59.06 9.54 24.34
CA ARG A 836 58.32 10.20 23.26
C ARG A 836 59.25 10.87 22.25
N ASP A 837 60.48 11.17 22.65
CA ASP A 837 61.46 11.85 21.81
C ASP A 837 62.25 10.88 20.90
N THR A 838 62.04 9.58 21.06
CA THR A 838 62.67 8.54 20.22
C THR A 838 61.91 8.26 18.92
N THR A 839 60.67 8.75 18.78
CA THR A 839 59.85 8.54 17.58
C THR A 839 60.29 9.50 16.47
N ASN A 840 60.76 8.96 15.35
CA ASN A 840 61.21 9.73 14.19
C ASN A 840 60.08 9.96 13.17
N ASP A 841 60.32 10.88 12.21
CA ASP A 841 59.33 11.21 11.17
C ASP A 841 58.97 10.02 10.29
N GLU A 842 59.93 9.15 10.00
CA GLU A 842 59.71 7.92 9.22
C GLU A 842 58.72 6.96 9.93
N THR A 843 58.77 6.88 11.26
CA THR A 843 57.82 6.08 12.05
C THR A 843 56.42 6.67 11.97
N VAL A 844 56.27 8.00 12.00
CA VAL A 844 54.96 8.67 11.87
C VAL A 844 54.38 8.49 10.46
N GLU A 845 55.19 8.58 9.42
CA GLU A 845 54.77 8.26 8.05
C GLU A 845 54.27 6.82 7.92
N LEU A 846 54.93 5.86 8.59
CA LEU A 846 54.52 4.45 8.61
C LEU A 846 53.20 4.24 9.36
N LEU A 847 52.85 5.11 10.32
CA LEU A 847 51.60 5.07 11.07
C LEU A 847 50.40 5.68 10.33
N HIS A 848 50.65 6.64 9.43
CA HIS A 848 49.61 7.42 8.74
C HIS A 848 48.55 6.56 7.99
N PRO A 849 48.91 5.47 7.27
CA PRO A 849 47.92 4.61 6.61
C PRO A 849 46.94 3.94 7.58
N TYR A 850 47.35 3.65 8.81
CA TYR A 850 46.50 3.04 9.83
C TYR A 850 45.60 4.08 10.50
N MET A 851 46.12 5.28 10.78
CA MET A 851 45.38 6.35 11.46
C MET A 851 44.37 7.08 10.56
N SER A 852 44.57 7.04 9.23
CA SER A 852 43.64 7.62 8.24
C SER A 852 42.40 6.75 7.97
N LEU A 853 42.31 5.55 8.57
CA LEU A 853 41.16 4.68 8.44
C LEU A 853 39.93 5.27 9.18
N PRO A 854 38.73 5.31 8.57
CA PRO A 854 37.53 5.93 9.18
C PRO A 854 37.10 5.30 10.50
N ASP A 855 37.42 4.03 10.71
CA ASP A 855 37.10 3.22 11.89
C ASP A 855 38.18 3.29 12.99
N PHE A 856 39.29 4.01 12.77
CA PHE A 856 40.36 4.18 13.75
C PHE A 856 40.05 5.32 14.75
N THR A 857 38.97 5.16 15.51
CA THR A 857 38.54 6.12 16.54
C THR A 857 38.42 5.47 17.92
N ALA A 858 38.57 6.26 18.99
CA ALA A 858 38.42 5.76 20.37
C ALA A 858 37.00 5.23 20.64
N GLU A 859 35.97 5.82 20.01
CA GLU A 859 34.58 5.38 20.14
C GLU A 859 34.34 4.02 19.47
N ASP A 860 34.89 3.81 18.27
CA ASP A 860 34.77 2.54 17.55
C ASP A 860 35.63 1.44 18.17
N ALA A 861 36.81 1.79 18.70
CA ALA A 861 37.62 0.88 19.51
C ALA A 861 36.87 0.42 20.78
N LYS A 862 36.16 1.35 21.46
CA LYS A 862 35.38 1.06 22.67
C LYS A 862 34.21 0.09 22.41
N LYS A 863 33.57 0.16 21.23
CA LYS A 863 32.51 -0.78 20.83
C LYS A 863 33.01 -2.23 20.74
N VAL A 864 34.30 -2.43 20.46
CA VAL A 864 34.92 -3.75 20.39
C VAL A 864 35.44 -4.20 21.76
N ALA A 865 36.21 -3.35 22.44
CA ALA A 865 36.64 -3.57 23.81
C ALA A 865 37.00 -2.24 24.49
N SER A 866 36.52 -2.01 25.71
CA SER A 866 36.81 -0.76 26.45
C SER A 866 38.32 -0.50 26.63
N ALA A 867 39.09 -1.58 26.80
CA ALA A 867 40.55 -1.54 26.90
C ALA A 867 41.27 -1.07 25.64
N LEU A 868 40.69 -1.34 24.47
CA LEU A 868 41.25 -0.99 23.16
C LEU A 868 41.17 0.52 22.91
N ALA A 869 40.18 1.18 23.51
CA ALA A 869 40.01 2.63 23.41
C ALA A 869 41.20 3.39 24.02
N GLY A 870 41.68 2.97 25.19
CA GLY A 870 42.85 3.58 25.83
C GLY A 870 44.12 3.48 24.99
N LEU A 871 44.38 2.31 24.39
CA LEU A 871 45.51 2.09 23.48
C LEU A 871 45.38 2.90 22.18
N CYS A 872 44.17 2.99 21.62
CA CYS A 872 43.90 3.76 20.41
C CYS A 872 44.11 5.26 20.63
N THR A 873 43.64 5.81 21.77
CA THR A 873 43.85 7.21 22.13
C THR A 873 45.32 7.52 22.39
N TRP A 874 46.00 6.65 23.15
CA TRP A 874 47.43 6.80 23.41
C TRP A 874 48.27 6.81 22.13
N ALA A 875 48.07 5.83 21.24
CA ALA A 875 48.82 5.72 20.00
C ALA A 875 48.63 6.95 19.08
N ARG A 876 47.41 7.49 19.00
CA ARG A 876 47.13 8.70 18.23
C ARG A 876 47.78 9.95 18.85
N ALA A 877 47.79 10.05 20.17
CA ALA A 877 48.45 11.15 20.87
C ALA A 877 49.97 11.14 20.68
N MET A 878 50.61 9.96 20.62
CA MET A 878 52.05 9.85 20.35
C MET A 878 52.43 10.36 18.95
N ALA A 879 51.63 10.07 17.92
CA ALA A 879 51.88 10.59 16.57
C ALA A 879 51.70 12.12 16.49
N LEU A 880 50.64 12.66 17.11
CA LEU A 880 50.39 14.11 17.14
C LEU A 880 51.47 14.88 17.94
N TYR A 881 52.06 14.27 18.97
CA TYR A 881 53.14 14.86 19.75
C TYR A 881 54.36 15.20 18.89
N VAL A 882 54.74 14.35 17.92
CA VAL A 882 55.91 14.57 17.06
C VAL A 882 55.74 15.85 16.23
N ASP A 883 54.56 16.07 15.67
CA ASP A 883 54.28 17.29 14.88
C ASP A 883 54.26 18.56 15.73
N ILE A 884 53.77 18.47 16.97
CA ILE A 884 53.79 19.59 17.93
C ILE A 884 55.22 19.85 18.43
N ALA A 885 56.00 18.79 18.70
CA ALA A 885 57.38 18.89 19.17
C ALA A 885 58.30 19.59 18.16
N LYS A 886 58.06 19.43 16.84
CA LYS A 886 58.76 20.18 15.77
C LYS A 886 58.59 21.69 15.90
N VAL A 887 57.45 22.16 16.39
CA VAL A 887 57.15 23.58 16.56
C VAL A 887 57.65 24.10 17.91
N VAL A 888 57.49 23.31 18.98
CA VAL A 888 57.77 23.75 20.35
C VAL A 888 59.26 23.68 20.71
N LYS A 889 59.99 22.63 20.30
CA LYS A 889 61.43 22.47 20.65
C LYS A 889 62.35 23.59 20.14
N PRO A 890 62.28 24.03 18.86
CA PRO A 890 63.12 25.12 18.39
C PRO A 890 62.77 26.46 19.06
N LYS A 891 61.50 26.68 19.41
CA LYS A 891 61.06 27.88 20.15
C LYS A 891 61.57 27.87 21.60
N MET A 892 61.56 26.73 22.27
CA MET A 892 62.14 26.55 23.61
C MET A 892 63.65 26.79 23.63
N GLU A 893 64.38 26.28 22.63
CA GLU A 893 65.83 26.54 22.52
C GLU A 893 66.12 28.01 22.20
N SER A 894 65.32 28.63 21.31
CA SER A 894 65.41 30.07 21.03
C SER A 894 65.14 30.91 22.28
N LEU A 895 64.14 30.55 23.09
CA LEU A 895 63.82 31.20 24.37
C LEU A 895 64.99 31.05 25.36
N ARG A 896 65.56 29.84 25.49
CA ARG A 896 66.71 29.58 26.37
C ARG A 896 67.94 30.42 25.99
N VAL A 897 68.22 30.55 24.70
CA VAL A 897 69.31 31.41 24.19
C VAL A 897 69.01 32.89 24.46
N ALA A 898 67.77 33.33 24.27
CA ALA A 898 67.35 34.71 24.53
C ALA A 898 67.40 35.09 26.02
N GLU A 899 66.89 34.21 26.90
CA GLU A 899 66.99 34.36 28.36
C GLU A 899 68.44 34.38 28.85
N GLY A 900 69.31 33.54 28.25
CA GLY A 900 70.75 33.56 28.52
C GLY A 900 71.41 34.89 28.17
N LYS A 901 71.03 35.50 27.04
CA LYS A 901 71.48 36.83 26.63
C LYS A 901 70.95 37.92 27.56
N LEU A 902 69.66 37.89 27.92
CA LEU A 902 69.05 38.83 28.87
C LEU A 902 69.72 38.76 30.24
N LYS A 903 70.04 37.56 30.75
CA LYS A 903 70.72 37.36 32.03
C LYS A 903 72.15 37.93 32.02
N SER A 904 72.88 37.73 30.92
CA SER A 904 74.20 38.33 30.72
C SER A 904 74.13 39.85 30.66
N ALA A 905 73.13 40.39 29.98
CA ALA A 905 72.93 41.83 29.81
C ALA A 905 72.46 42.52 31.11
N ASN A 906 71.57 41.89 31.89
CA ASN A 906 71.17 42.34 33.22
C ASN A 906 72.33 42.35 34.22
N SER A 907 73.28 41.41 34.11
CA SER A 907 74.50 41.43 34.92
C SER A 907 75.42 42.61 34.57
N LYS A 908 75.45 43.02 33.30
CA LYS A 908 76.17 44.23 32.85
C LYS A 908 75.47 45.50 33.32
N LEU A 909 74.14 45.56 33.26
CA LEU A 909 73.35 46.68 33.78
C LEU A 909 73.52 46.82 35.30
N ALA A 910 73.50 45.73 36.07
CA ALA A 910 73.71 45.79 37.52
C ALA A 910 75.11 46.34 37.90
N LYS A 911 76.14 46.03 37.10
CA LYS A 911 77.48 46.63 37.26
C LYS A 911 77.46 48.14 36.96
N ALA A 912 76.87 48.55 35.84
CA ALA A 912 76.77 49.98 35.48
C ALA A 912 75.90 50.78 36.46
N GLN A 913 74.85 50.18 37.02
CA GLN A 913 73.98 50.79 38.04
C GLN A 913 74.72 50.96 39.36
N SER A 914 75.52 49.96 39.78
CA SER A 914 76.40 50.07 40.97
C SER A 914 77.46 51.17 40.84
N GLU A 915 77.98 51.42 39.62
CA GLU A 915 78.89 52.53 39.32
C GLU A 915 78.16 53.88 39.32
N LEU A 916 76.87 53.91 38.97
CA LEU A 916 76.06 55.12 39.00
C LEU A 916 75.59 55.46 40.42
N ASP A 917 75.27 54.46 41.25
CA ASP A 917 74.89 54.63 42.66
C ASP A 917 76.08 55.08 43.53
N THR A 918 77.30 54.66 43.21
CA THR A 918 78.53 55.16 43.86
C THR A 918 78.79 56.63 43.51
N VAL A 919 78.59 57.03 42.25
CA VAL A 919 78.69 58.43 41.82
C VAL A 919 77.57 59.31 42.39
N ALA A 920 76.36 58.75 42.59
CA ALA A 920 75.25 59.46 43.22
C ALA A 920 75.44 59.64 44.75
N ALA A 921 76.07 58.68 45.43
CA ALA A 921 76.41 58.78 46.85
C ALA A 921 77.53 59.80 47.14
N GLU A 922 78.42 60.08 46.17
CA GLU A 922 79.46 61.12 46.27
C GLU A 922 78.93 62.56 46.03
N LEU A 923 77.68 62.70 45.57
CA LEU A 923 77.03 63.98 45.24
C LEU A 923 75.81 64.32 46.13
N GLY A 924 75.56 63.52 47.16
CA GLY A 924 74.51 63.73 48.17
C GLY A 924 74.93 64.68 49.29
#